data_AF-A0A316SNQ1-F1
#
_entry.id   AF-A0A316SNQ1-F1
#
_cell.length_a   1.000
_cell.length_b   1.000
_cell.length_c   1.000
_cell.angle_alpha   90.00
_cell.angle_beta   90.00
_cell.angle_gamma   90.00
#
_symmetry.space_group_name_H-M   'P 1'
#
loop_
_entity.id
_entity.type
_entity.pdbx_description
1 polymer ?
#
loop_
_entity_poly.entity_id
_entity_poly.type
_entity_poly.pdbx_seq_one_letter_code
_entity_poly.pdbx_strand_id
1 'polypeptide(L)'
;MPVKSVGRRFQDCLLFLGALTTAGVAAAGGCLLHGVAWRAEKLLVALLVVSFVFPVLFLSVNLILRKKYFEKLKKMKLKDGQEYLYSHREFARQKSEELLEQLRRIRFRSDWYAVCLGMSGACTAFCGGALAGNGAAVLIGVYAAYCCTFGFSRIRFSIKTLLSDFGKKYISFLHYPTVYALAKKAAAALGCRGKIKIFLNPGVNAGVADMDGVISLDLGAILLDMLSDEELYAVLLHEFAHLKGESDAAAAERRFYVWLCEDRNENALYALTPYMFAFLDALYLLNYELYAYTVSILKENEADSAIARYGNAEKGASGLAKLGFFELYEWEKGGYDEPPAFQEENAPEDCLKRYVKAFRERLGIRREEWLKIELDEILSRSSSHPTLSMRLKTLGVTNVVLCDEQKSPELAKDCLAAMEEMEKYVYARTRDAYASEREKNFLKPALRVEEWEKANCPLVAHEYYDLIQDLRRLGRNSDAERLCERVIEQLPRPASCMGYYIKGCMLLSRYDEKGVELVYTAMENQNFIEEGIQVLGRYFCLKGEEKGLDGHRERATELAQKSVDRYSKLSTLARSDRLSREDGIPQQLLDEIVSHILSVCGKDLEKIYLVRKTLGADFSASVFVLSFHPYVGFKRRQEILRKVYCYLDTLNGRQFALFDMSAVLKAGVDRIRGSLVYPRLRNDD
;
A
#
# COMPACT_ATOMS: atom_id res chain seq x y z
N MET A 1 -11.39 -1.98 15.20
CA MET A 1 -10.30 -2.54 16.05
C MET A 1 -10.90 -3.52 17.05
N PRO A 2 -10.79 -4.85 16.80
CA PRO A 2 -10.52 -5.81 17.89
C PRO A 2 -9.62 -7.02 17.49
N VAL A 3 -9.03 -7.04 16.28
CA VAL A 3 -8.22 -8.18 15.78
C VAL A 3 -6.97 -8.46 16.65
N LYS A 4 -6.45 -7.43 17.32
CA LYS A 4 -5.20 -7.52 18.11
C LYS A 4 -5.28 -8.42 19.35
N SER A 5 -6.46 -8.67 19.92
CA SER A 5 -6.57 -9.38 21.21
C SER A 5 -6.56 -10.91 21.09
N VAL A 6 -6.98 -11.45 19.93
CA VAL A 6 -7.17 -12.90 19.73
C VAL A 6 -5.87 -13.59 19.30
N GLY A 7 -5.13 -13.00 18.35
CA GLY A 7 -3.80 -13.50 17.95
C GLY A 7 -2.81 -13.54 19.12
N ARG A 8 -2.90 -12.55 20.04
CA ARG A 8 -2.08 -12.48 21.25
C ARG A 8 -2.35 -13.64 22.21
N ARG A 9 -3.62 -13.91 22.54
CA ARG A 9 -4.02 -15.05 23.41
C ARG A 9 -3.60 -16.41 22.84
N PHE A 10 -3.65 -16.55 21.51
CA PHE A 10 -3.23 -17.77 20.83
C PHE A 10 -1.73 -18.04 20.96
N GLN A 11 -0.91 -17.01 20.76
CA GLN A 11 0.54 -17.09 20.89
C GLN A 11 0.96 -17.36 22.36
N ASP A 12 0.19 -16.86 23.33
CA ASP A 12 0.40 -17.17 24.75
C ASP A 12 0.15 -18.65 25.07
N CYS A 13 -0.86 -19.27 24.46
CA CYS A 13 -1.11 -20.72 24.58
C CYS A 13 0.04 -21.56 24.00
N LEU A 14 0.59 -21.19 22.84
CA LEU A 14 1.72 -21.90 22.24
C LEU A 14 3.01 -21.77 23.08
N LEU A 15 3.22 -20.61 23.71
CA LEU A 15 4.30 -20.41 24.66
C LEU A 15 4.14 -21.30 25.90
N PHE A 16 2.94 -21.35 26.46
CA PHE A 16 2.62 -22.22 27.57
C PHE A 16 2.83 -23.70 27.23
N LEU A 17 2.40 -24.14 26.04
CA LEU A 17 2.65 -25.49 25.53
C LEU A 17 4.15 -25.78 25.42
N GLY A 18 4.94 -24.86 24.86
CA GLY A 18 6.40 -24.99 24.78
C GLY A 18 7.06 -25.18 26.14
N ALA A 19 6.67 -24.38 27.13
CA ALA A 19 7.16 -24.49 28.50
C ALA A 19 6.73 -25.81 29.18
N LEU A 20 5.46 -26.19 29.03
CA LEU A 20 4.91 -27.42 29.60
C LEU A 20 5.57 -28.67 29.02
N THR A 21 5.72 -28.74 27.69
CA THR A 21 6.43 -29.83 27.02
C THR A 21 7.87 -29.93 27.52
N THR A 22 8.56 -28.80 27.65
CA THR A 22 9.94 -28.78 28.14
C THR A 22 10.05 -29.29 29.58
N ALA A 23 9.20 -28.81 30.49
CA ALA A 23 9.18 -29.25 31.88
C ALA A 23 8.87 -30.75 32.00
N GLY A 24 7.84 -31.23 31.28
CA GLY A 24 7.45 -32.65 31.29
C GLY A 24 8.54 -33.57 30.75
N VAL A 25 9.18 -33.20 29.64
CA VAL A 25 10.25 -33.99 29.01
C VAL A 25 11.54 -33.97 29.85
N ALA A 26 11.86 -32.83 30.48
CA ALA A 26 12.98 -32.75 31.42
C ALA A 26 12.75 -33.62 32.67
N ALA A 27 11.54 -33.61 33.24
CA ALA A 27 11.18 -34.49 34.35
C ALA A 27 11.26 -35.97 33.95
N ALA A 28 10.82 -36.33 32.74
CA ALA A 28 10.95 -37.68 32.23
C ALA A 28 12.42 -38.12 32.10
N GLY A 29 13.30 -37.26 31.58
CA GLY A 29 14.74 -37.52 31.53
C GLY A 29 15.35 -37.70 32.91
N GLY A 30 14.99 -36.83 33.85
CA GLY A 30 15.41 -36.92 35.25
C GLY A 30 14.98 -38.22 35.92
N CYS A 31 13.71 -38.63 35.76
CA CYS A 31 13.16 -39.83 36.40
C CYS A 31 13.62 -41.14 35.75
N LEU A 32 13.70 -41.21 34.42
CA LEU A 32 14.02 -42.46 33.69
C LEU A 32 15.50 -42.83 33.75
N LEU A 33 16.39 -41.85 33.94
CA LEU A 33 17.84 -42.06 33.92
C LEU A 33 18.52 -41.72 35.26
N HIS A 34 17.74 -41.37 36.29
CA HIS A 34 18.26 -41.17 37.65
C HIS A 34 19.00 -42.42 38.13
N GLY A 35 20.30 -42.30 38.39
CA GLY A 35 21.15 -43.40 38.87
C GLY A 35 21.76 -44.32 37.81
N VAL A 36 21.42 -44.19 36.52
CA VAL A 36 22.03 -44.95 35.40
C VAL A 36 22.78 -44.03 34.41
N ALA A 37 22.60 -42.71 34.53
CA ALA A 37 23.19 -41.69 33.67
C ALA A 37 24.71 -41.84 33.46
N TRP A 38 25.48 -42.28 34.46
CA TRP A 38 26.94 -42.42 34.35
C TRP A 38 27.39 -43.41 33.24
N ARG A 39 26.55 -44.42 32.92
CA ARG A 39 26.85 -45.39 31.84
C ARG A 39 26.60 -44.84 30.45
N ALA A 40 25.77 -43.81 30.32
CA ALA A 40 25.36 -43.21 29.04
C ALA A 40 25.74 -41.72 28.93
N GLU A 41 26.51 -41.19 29.88
CA GLU A 41 26.80 -39.77 30.02
C GLU A 41 27.41 -39.17 28.74
N LYS A 42 28.41 -39.85 28.16
CA LYS A 42 29.05 -39.40 26.91
C LYS A 42 28.05 -39.30 25.74
N LEU A 43 27.09 -40.22 25.67
CA LEU A 43 26.06 -40.22 24.63
C LEU A 43 25.05 -39.09 24.88
N LEU A 44 24.60 -38.89 26.12
CA LEU A 44 23.68 -37.81 26.51
C LEU A 44 24.30 -36.43 26.26
N VAL A 45 25.58 -36.26 26.59
CA VAL A 45 26.33 -35.02 26.31
C VAL A 45 26.47 -34.81 24.80
N ALA A 46 26.78 -35.86 24.02
CA ALA A 46 26.85 -35.75 22.57
C ALA A 46 25.48 -35.35 21.95
N LEU A 47 24.39 -35.97 22.40
CA LEU A 47 23.02 -35.63 21.96
C LEU A 47 22.65 -34.20 22.33
N LEU A 48 22.95 -33.76 23.55
CA LEU A 48 22.72 -32.40 24.02
C LEU A 48 23.49 -31.37 23.17
N VAL A 49 24.75 -31.65 22.83
CA VAL A 49 25.55 -30.77 21.98
C VAL A 49 24.96 -30.69 20.57
N VAL A 50 24.59 -31.83 19.98
CA VAL A 50 23.98 -31.85 18.63
C VAL A 50 22.64 -31.11 18.62
N SER A 51 21.77 -31.34 19.61
CA SER A 51 20.46 -30.71 19.71
C SER A 51 20.54 -29.21 20.04
N PHE A 52 21.64 -28.75 20.64
CA PHE A 52 21.93 -27.34 20.87
C PHE A 52 22.52 -26.65 19.62
N VAL A 53 23.44 -27.31 18.91
CA VAL A 53 24.10 -26.75 17.72
C VAL A 53 23.13 -26.64 16.54
N PHE A 54 22.23 -27.61 16.37
CA PHE A 54 21.32 -27.67 15.23
C PHE A 54 20.47 -26.39 15.04
N PRO A 55 19.67 -25.93 16.01
CA PRO A 55 18.89 -24.69 15.85
C PRO A 55 19.74 -23.44 15.62
N VAL A 56 20.90 -23.32 16.26
CA VAL A 56 21.80 -22.17 16.12
C VAL A 56 22.42 -22.09 14.72
N LEU A 57 22.86 -23.25 14.20
CA LEU A 57 23.36 -23.37 12.83
C LEU A 57 22.27 -22.97 11.83
N PHE A 58 21.07 -23.52 11.98
CA PHE A 58 19.98 -23.24 11.05
C PHE A 58 19.46 -21.81 11.12
N LEU A 59 19.45 -21.17 12.30
CA LEU A 59 19.20 -19.73 12.40
C LEU A 59 20.20 -18.94 11.54
N SER A 60 21.49 -19.25 11.70
CA SER A 60 22.57 -18.60 10.96
C SER A 60 22.42 -18.81 9.45
N VAL A 61 22.13 -20.03 9.02
CA VAL A 61 21.87 -20.37 7.62
C VAL A 61 20.66 -19.63 7.08
N ASN A 62 19.54 -19.59 7.81
CA ASN A 62 18.33 -18.86 7.39
C ASN A 62 18.59 -17.37 7.21
N LEU A 63 19.34 -16.74 8.11
CA LEU A 63 19.69 -15.32 7.99
C LEU A 63 20.64 -15.07 6.80
N ILE A 64 21.63 -15.94 6.58
CA ILE A 64 22.56 -15.85 5.45
C ILE A 64 21.82 -16.05 4.12
N LEU A 65 20.96 -17.07 4.03
CA LEU A 65 20.18 -17.35 2.82
C LEU A 65 19.20 -16.24 2.52
N ARG A 66 18.49 -15.72 3.53
CA ARG A 66 17.63 -14.54 3.38
C ARG A 66 18.43 -13.36 2.85
N LYS A 67 19.58 -13.06 3.44
CA LYS A 67 20.46 -11.96 3.00
C LYS A 67 20.88 -12.16 1.54
N LYS A 68 21.41 -13.34 1.18
CA LYS A 68 21.82 -13.67 -0.20
C LYS A 68 20.66 -13.58 -1.18
N TYR A 69 19.46 -14.02 -0.77
CA TYR A 69 18.26 -13.96 -1.59
C TYR A 69 17.83 -12.52 -1.89
N PHE A 70 17.75 -11.66 -0.86
CA PHE A 70 17.46 -10.24 -1.06
C PHE A 70 18.58 -9.49 -1.77
N GLU A 71 19.84 -9.88 -1.60
CA GLU A 71 20.96 -9.33 -2.39
C GLU A 71 20.84 -9.71 -3.87
N LYS A 72 20.39 -10.94 -4.18
CA LYS A 72 20.12 -11.36 -5.57
C LYS A 72 19.00 -10.52 -6.17
N LEU A 73 17.89 -10.33 -5.44
CA LEU A 73 16.77 -9.50 -5.89
C LEU A 73 17.19 -8.03 -6.07
N LYS A 74 17.99 -7.47 -5.17
CA LYS A 74 18.53 -6.11 -5.28
C LYS A 74 19.47 -5.90 -6.46
N LYS A 75 20.13 -6.97 -6.94
CA LYS A 75 21.05 -6.93 -8.09
C LYS A 75 20.34 -7.20 -9.42
N MET A 76 19.10 -7.66 -9.40
CA MET A 76 18.30 -7.86 -10.61
C MET A 76 18.03 -6.48 -11.23
N LYS A 77 18.29 -6.32 -12.53
CA LYS A 77 17.93 -5.08 -13.22
C LYS A 77 16.41 -4.95 -13.23
N LEU A 78 15.92 -3.73 -13.19
CA LEU A 78 14.48 -3.45 -13.16
C LEU A 78 13.77 -4.05 -14.39
N LYS A 79 14.43 -3.98 -15.57
CA LYS A 79 13.98 -4.61 -16.81
C LYS A 79 13.78 -6.12 -16.65
N ASP A 80 14.79 -6.82 -16.14
CA ASP A 80 14.74 -8.28 -15.94
C ASP A 80 13.60 -8.66 -14.96
N GLY A 81 13.38 -7.85 -13.92
CA GLY A 81 12.29 -8.04 -12.97
C GLY A 81 10.90 -7.84 -13.59
N GLN A 82 10.74 -6.82 -14.44
CA GLN A 82 9.50 -6.56 -15.16
C GLN A 82 9.19 -7.62 -16.22
N GLU A 83 10.19 -8.05 -17.00
CA GLU A 83 10.06 -9.16 -17.95
C GLU A 83 9.76 -10.48 -17.24
N TYR A 84 10.37 -10.70 -16.08
CA TYR A 84 10.05 -11.83 -15.22
C TYR A 84 8.57 -11.81 -14.81
N LEU A 85 8.05 -10.71 -14.26
CA LEU A 85 6.62 -10.61 -13.91
C LEU A 85 5.70 -10.79 -15.12
N TYR A 86 6.03 -10.16 -16.25
CA TYR A 86 5.21 -10.20 -17.46
C TYR A 86 5.13 -11.61 -18.07
N SER A 87 6.26 -12.31 -18.17
CA SER A 87 6.29 -13.70 -18.67
C SER A 87 5.46 -14.66 -17.81
N HIS A 88 5.34 -14.42 -16.51
CA HIS A 88 4.49 -15.24 -15.64
C HIS A 88 3.00 -15.03 -15.94
N ARG A 89 2.63 -13.85 -16.44
CA ARG A 89 1.25 -13.50 -16.82
C ARG A 89 0.84 -14.03 -18.19
N GLU A 90 1.73 -14.01 -19.19
CA GLU A 90 1.43 -14.58 -20.53
C GLU A 90 1.12 -16.08 -20.46
N PHE A 91 1.78 -16.79 -19.54
CA PHE A 91 1.55 -18.21 -19.28
C PHE A 91 0.75 -18.45 -17.99
N ALA A 92 -0.13 -17.52 -17.63
CA ALA A 92 -0.73 -17.46 -16.29
C ALA A 92 -1.35 -18.77 -15.82
N ARG A 93 -2.03 -19.50 -16.71
CA ARG A 93 -2.70 -20.75 -16.36
C ARG A 93 -1.73 -21.89 -16.08
N GLN A 94 -0.66 -22.02 -16.86
CA GLN A 94 0.38 -23.04 -16.62
C GLN A 94 1.25 -22.66 -15.41
N LYS A 95 1.57 -21.36 -15.28
CA LYS A 95 2.42 -20.85 -14.20
C LYS A 95 1.73 -20.82 -12.84
N SER A 96 0.42 -20.61 -12.78
CA SER A 96 -0.32 -20.61 -11.51
C SER A 96 -0.31 -21.98 -10.82
N GLU A 97 -0.47 -23.07 -11.56
CA GLU A 97 -0.39 -24.43 -11.04
C GLU A 97 1.02 -24.74 -10.53
N GLU A 98 2.05 -24.44 -11.33
CA GLU A 98 3.47 -24.58 -10.93
C GLU A 98 3.79 -23.79 -9.65
N LEU A 99 3.33 -22.54 -9.57
CA LEU A 99 3.53 -21.68 -8.40
C LEU A 99 2.77 -22.19 -7.17
N LEU A 100 1.53 -22.67 -7.33
CA LEU A 100 0.75 -23.25 -6.25
C LEU A 100 1.44 -24.49 -5.67
N GLU A 101 1.99 -25.37 -6.52
CA GLU A 101 2.79 -26.51 -6.07
C GLU A 101 4.09 -26.08 -5.37
N GLN A 102 4.73 -25.02 -5.85
CA GLN A 102 5.91 -24.45 -5.17
C GLN A 102 5.56 -23.92 -3.78
N LEU A 103 4.46 -23.17 -3.64
CA LEU A 103 3.97 -22.68 -2.36
C LEU A 103 3.74 -23.82 -1.37
N ARG A 104 3.04 -24.87 -1.81
CA ARG A 104 2.79 -26.08 -1.01
C ARG A 104 4.10 -26.75 -0.57
N ARG A 105 5.09 -26.85 -1.46
CA ARG A 105 6.41 -27.41 -1.13
C ARG A 105 7.17 -26.55 -0.13
N ILE A 106 7.14 -25.22 -0.26
CA ILE A 106 7.79 -24.30 0.68
C ILE A 106 7.12 -24.40 2.05
N ARG A 107 5.79 -24.39 2.09
CA ARG A 107 5.00 -24.55 3.30
C ARG A 107 5.30 -25.89 3.99
N PHE A 108 5.30 -26.99 3.25
CA PHE A 108 5.65 -28.32 3.77
C PHE A 108 7.05 -28.35 4.37
N ARG A 109 8.05 -27.76 3.70
CA ARG A 109 9.41 -27.64 4.23
C ARG A 109 9.47 -26.80 5.50
N SER A 110 8.70 -25.72 5.58
CA SER A 110 8.59 -24.86 6.76
C SER A 110 7.99 -25.62 7.95
N ASP A 111 6.91 -26.36 7.72
CA ASP A 111 6.24 -27.17 8.74
C ASP A 111 7.16 -28.31 9.22
N TRP A 112 7.84 -29.00 8.31
CA TRP A 112 8.79 -30.06 8.66
C TRP A 112 9.99 -29.53 9.47
N TYR A 113 10.52 -28.37 9.07
CA TYR A 113 11.60 -27.72 9.79
C TYR A 113 11.18 -27.31 11.21
N ALA A 114 9.95 -26.86 11.41
CA ALA A 114 9.40 -26.62 12.75
C ALA A 114 9.36 -27.90 13.59
N VAL A 115 8.91 -29.02 13.03
CA VAL A 115 8.93 -30.32 13.73
C VAL A 115 10.35 -30.69 14.16
N CYS A 116 11.36 -30.50 13.31
CA CYS A 116 12.76 -30.72 13.68
C CYS A 116 13.22 -29.84 14.84
N LEU A 117 12.86 -28.54 14.85
CA LEU A 117 13.19 -27.64 15.96
C LEU A 117 12.53 -28.08 17.27
N GLY A 118 11.25 -28.48 17.22
CA GLY A 118 10.52 -28.99 18.38
C GLY A 118 11.13 -30.27 18.94
N MET A 119 11.49 -31.22 18.07
CA MET A 119 12.19 -32.45 18.48
C MET A 119 13.57 -32.16 19.08
N SER A 120 14.31 -31.20 18.52
CA SER A 120 15.59 -30.74 19.07
C SER A 120 15.43 -30.15 20.47
N GLY A 121 14.37 -29.35 20.68
CA GLY A 121 14.00 -28.81 21.98
C GLY A 121 13.66 -29.89 23.00
N ALA A 122 12.83 -30.85 22.62
CA ALA A 122 12.48 -31.99 23.47
C ALA A 122 13.71 -32.85 23.82
N CYS A 123 14.59 -33.14 22.86
CA CYS A 123 15.83 -33.87 23.10
C CYS A 123 16.76 -33.10 24.06
N THR A 124 16.86 -31.78 23.91
CA THR A 124 17.64 -30.91 24.78
C THR A 124 17.08 -30.90 26.21
N ALA A 125 15.75 -30.82 26.36
CA ALA A 125 15.07 -30.89 27.65
C ALA A 125 15.33 -32.24 28.34
N PHE A 126 15.19 -33.34 27.60
CA PHE A 126 15.38 -34.70 28.10
C PHE A 126 16.81 -34.91 28.60
N CYS A 127 17.81 -34.58 27.78
CA CYS A 127 19.22 -34.72 28.14
C CYS A 127 19.59 -33.79 29.30
N GLY A 128 19.09 -32.54 29.31
CA GLY A 128 19.30 -31.59 30.39
C GLY A 128 18.73 -32.07 31.73
N GLY A 129 17.54 -32.68 31.71
CA GLY A 129 16.93 -33.29 32.90
C GLY A 129 17.67 -34.54 33.39
N ALA A 130 18.14 -35.39 32.48
CA ALA A 130 18.93 -36.59 32.81
C ALA A 130 20.31 -36.27 33.41
N LEU A 131 20.89 -35.12 33.06
CA LEU A 131 22.20 -34.63 33.51
C LEU A 131 22.11 -33.63 34.68
N ALA A 132 20.94 -33.48 35.30
CA ALA A 132 20.66 -32.42 36.27
C ALA A 132 21.53 -32.52 37.55
N GLY A 133 22.56 -31.67 37.62
CA GLY A 133 23.45 -31.49 38.78
C GLY A 133 24.31 -30.22 38.76
N ASN A 134 24.23 -29.39 37.72
CA ASN A 134 25.05 -28.19 37.53
C ASN A 134 24.19 -26.95 37.21
N GLY A 135 24.65 -25.76 37.60
CA GLY A 135 23.95 -24.47 37.39
C GLY A 135 23.59 -24.10 35.94
N ALA A 136 24.06 -24.87 34.95
CA ALA A 136 23.68 -24.75 33.54
C ALA A 136 22.26 -25.27 33.21
N ALA A 137 21.61 -26.02 34.11
CA ALA A 137 20.30 -26.62 33.87
C ALA A 137 19.20 -25.59 33.54
N VAL A 138 19.24 -24.41 34.14
CA VAL A 138 18.29 -23.32 33.86
C VAL A 138 18.45 -22.81 32.42
N LEU A 139 19.69 -22.60 31.96
CA LEU A 139 19.96 -22.14 30.60
C LEU A 139 19.56 -23.17 29.55
N ILE A 140 19.82 -24.46 29.82
CA ILE A 140 19.41 -25.57 28.95
C ILE A 140 17.88 -25.65 28.87
N GLY A 141 17.18 -25.50 30.01
CA GLY A 141 15.72 -25.49 30.06
C GLY A 141 15.11 -24.31 29.29
N VAL A 142 15.65 -23.10 29.44
CA VAL A 142 15.20 -21.92 28.69
C VAL A 142 15.40 -22.12 27.18
N TYR A 143 16.58 -22.60 26.77
CA TYR A 143 16.87 -22.90 25.36
C TYR A 143 15.92 -23.97 24.78
N ALA A 144 15.69 -25.05 25.52
CA ALA A 144 14.77 -26.12 25.12
C ALA A 144 13.34 -25.59 24.96
N ALA A 145 12.88 -24.74 25.88
CA ALA A 145 11.58 -24.08 25.79
C ALA A 145 11.44 -23.24 24.51
N TYR A 146 12.47 -22.44 24.16
CA TYR A 146 12.48 -21.71 22.89
C TYR A 146 12.37 -22.63 21.67
N CYS A 147 13.13 -23.73 21.65
CA CYS A 147 13.09 -24.67 20.53
C CYS A 147 11.75 -25.38 20.40
N CYS A 148 11.13 -25.79 21.52
CA CYS A 148 9.78 -26.33 21.56
C CYS A 148 8.76 -25.30 21.05
N THR A 149 8.86 -24.04 21.50
CA THR A 149 8.01 -22.94 21.01
C THR A 149 8.18 -22.72 19.51
N PHE A 150 9.40 -22.79 18.95
CA PHE A 150 9.62 -22.70 17.51
C PHE A 150 8.97 -23.85 16.74
N GLY A 151 8.92 -25.05 17.33
CA GLY A 151 8.19 -26.17 16.74
C GLY A 151 6.67 -25.95 16.73
N PHE A 152 6.14 -25.38 17.81
CA PHE A 152 4.71 -25.07 17.90
C PHE A 152 4.30 -23.83 17.09
N SER A 153 5.22 -22.94 16.73
CA SER A 153 4.89 -21.69 16.02
C SER A 153 4.35 -21.89 14.60
N ARG A 154 4.41 -23.12 14.04
CA ARG A 154 3.80 -23.47 12.75
C ARG A 154 2.48 -24.24 12.88
N ILE A 155 2.03 -24.53 14.10
CA ILE A 155 0.71 -25.12 14.31
C ILE A 155 -0.35 -24.05 14.07
N ARG A 156 -1.19 -24.31 13.07
CA ARG A 156 -2.29 -23.45 12.67
C ARG A 156 -3.57 -24.02 13.27
N PHE A 157 -4.14 -23.34 14.26
CA PHE A 157 -5.49 -23.65 14.69
C PHE A 157 -6.45 -22.86 13.82
N SER A 158 -7.51 -23.54 13.37
CA SER A 158 -8.67 -22.83 12.85
C SER A 158 -9.24 -22.03 14.01
N ILE A 159 -9.10 -20.70 13.97
CA ILE A 159 -9.87 -19.81 14.84
C ILE A 159 -11.30 -19.83 14.30
N LYS A 160 -11.95 -20.99 14.41
CA LYS A 160 -13.40 -21.06 14.34
C LYS A 160 -13.88 -20.14 15.44
N THR A 161 -14.57 -19.08 15.05
CA THR A 161 -15.49 -18.39 15.95
C THR A 161 -14.84 -17.47 17.01
N LEU A 162 -14.11 -16.43 16.58
CA LEU A 162 -13.93 -15.23 17.43
C LEU A 162 -13.97 -13.90 16.67
N LEU A 163 -14.13 -13.97 15.34
CA LEU A 163 -14.23 -12.82 14.43
C LEU A 163 -15.68 -12.48 14.03
N SER A 164 -16.67 -13.14 14.63
CA SER A 164 -18.08 -13.08 14.17
C SER A 164 -18.75 -11.71 14.35
N ASP A 165 -18.12 -10.78 15.06
CA ASP A 165 -18.51 -9.37 15.08
C ASP A 165 -17.27 -8.51 14.81
N PHE A 166 -16.80 -8.50 13.55
CA PHE A 166 -16.25 -7.27 13.03
C PHE A 166 -17.27 -6.18 13.34
N GLY A 167 -16.86 -5.09 14.00
CA GLY A 167 -17.72 -3.95 14.37
C GLY A 167 -18.33 -3.19 13.18
N LYS A 168 -18.55 -3.87 12.05
CA LYS A 168 -19.36 -3.47 10.92
C LYS A 168 -20.82 -3.71 11.29
N LYS A 169 -21.60 -2.63 11.29
CA LYS A 169 -23.04 -2.69 11.49
C LYS A 169 -23.66 -3.26 10.21
N TYR A 170 -24.10 -4.51 10.26
CA TYR A 170 -24.78 -5.15 9.13
C TYR A 170 -26.22 -4.63 9.01
N ILE A 171 -26.69 -4.42 7.78
CA ILE A 171 -28.07 -4.00 7.51
C ILE A 171 -29.04 -5.18 7.70
N SER A 172 -30.29 -4.90 8.06
CA SER A 172 -31.31 -5.92 8.31
C SER A 172 -32.06 -6.29 7.03
N PHE A 173 -32.35 -7.59 6.86
CA PHE A 173 -33.26 -8.09 5.82
C PHE A 173 -34.63 -7.39 5.84
N LEU A 174 -35.13 -7.01 7.03
CA LEU A 174 -36.44 -6.37 7.16
C LEU A 174 -36.50 -4.97 6.54
N HIS A 175 -35.35 -4.30 6.43
CA HIS A 175 -35.27 -2.93 5.89
C HIS A 175 -34.79 -2.91 4.43
N TYR A 176 -34.13 -3.98 3.97
CA TYR A 176 -33.54 -4.09 2.64
C TYR A 176 -33.91 -5.42 1.95
N PRO A 177 -35.21 -5.78 1.86
CA PRO A 177 -35.64 -7.10 1.43
C PRO A 177 -35.23 -7.44 -0.01
N THR A 178 -35.20 -6.46 -0.91
CA THR A 178 -34.96 -6.66 -2.33
C THR A 178 -33.48 -6.90 -2.61
N VAL A 179 -32.60 -6.09 -2.01
CA VAL A 179 -31.14 -6.28 -2.10
C VAL A 179 -30.74 -7.64 -1.55
N TYR A 180 -31.29 -8.03 -0.39
CA TYR A 180 -31.04 -9.35 0.16
C TYR A 180 -31.63 -10.49 -0.70
N ALA A 181 -32.78 -10.28 -1.34
CA ALA A 181 -33.37 -11.26 -2.24
C ALA A 181 -32.48 -11.50 -3.47
N LEU A 182 -31.96 -10.43 -4.09
CA LEU A 182 -30.99 -10.53 -5.19
C LEU A 182 -29.70 -11.23 -4.76
N ALA A 183 -29.16 -10.90 -3.58
CA ALA A 183 -27.98 -11.58 -3.03
C ALA A 183 -28.22 -13.08 -2.80
N LYS A 184 -29.38 -13.44 -2.21
CA LYS A 184 -29.77 -14.84 -2.03
C LYS A 184 -29.95 -15.58 -3.36
N LYS A 185 -30.53 -14.91 -4.35
CA LYS A 185 -30.70 -15.46 -5.70
C LYS A 185 -29.34 -15.76 -6.34
N ALA A 186 -28.39 -14.82 -6.29
CA ALA A 186 -27.05 -14.99 -6.84
C ALA A 186 -26.27 -16.10 -6.11
N ALA A 187 -26.31 -16.11 -4.77
CA ALA A 187 -25.71 -17.16 -3.96
C ALA A 187 -26.27 -18.55 -4.31
N ALA A 188 -27.60 -18.66 -4.45
CA ALA A 188 -28.26 -19.91 -4.79
C ALA A 188 -27.87 -20.40 -6.19
N ALA A 189 -27.81 -19.51 -7.19
CA ALA A 189 -27.40 -19.84 -8.55
C ALA A 189 -25.98 -20.43 -8.61
N LEU A 190 -25.09 -19.95 -7.74
CA LEU A 190 -23.70 -20.43 -7.67
C LEU A 190 -23.50 -21.59 -6.70
N GLY A 191 -24.50 -21.93 -5.89
CA GLY A 191 -24.45 -22.99 -4.88
C GLY A 191 -23.70 -22.59 -3.61
N CYS A 192 -23.51 -21.29 -3.37
CA CYS A 192 -22.91 -20.78 -2.14
C CYS A 192 -23.82 -21.06 -0.94
N ARG A 193 -23.26 -21.66 0.12
CA ARG A 193 -23.99 -22.02 1.33
C ARG A 193 -23.48 -21.19 2.50
N GLY A 194 -24.38 -20.57 3.25
CA GLY A 194 -24.02 -19.78 4.41
C GLY A 194 -25.06 -18.70 4.72
N LYS A 195 -24.96 -18.10 5.90
CA LYS A 195 -25.80 -16.96 6.26
C LYS A 195 -25.24 -15.71 5.59
N ILE A 196 -26.01 -15.09 4.70
CA ILE A 196 -25.63 -13.83 4.06
C ILE A 196 -25.85 -12.68 5.04
N LYS A 197 -24.84 -11.84 5.21
CA LYS A 197 -24.92 -10.54 5.89
C LYS A 197 -24.38 -9.47 4.94
N ILE A 198 -25.07 -8.33 4.86
CA ILE A 198 -24.67 -7.20 4.01
C ILE A 198 -24.27 -6.03 4.91
N PHE A 199 -23.15 -5.37 4.61
CA PHE A 199 -22.80 -4.08 5.18
C PHE A 199 -22.67 -3.04 4.07
N LEU A 200 -22.99 -1.79 4.39
CA LEU A 200 -22.97 -0.69 3.45
C LEU A 200 -21.67 0.12 3.59
N ASN A 201 -21.20 0.66 2.47
CA ASN A 201 -20.14 1.67 2.40
C ASN A 201 -20.58 2.84 1.49
N PRO A 202 -19.96 4.03 1.55
CA PRO A 202 -20.42 5.18 0.77
C PRO A 202 -19.97 5.16 -0.71
N GLY A 203 -19.08 4.28 -1.13
CA GLY A 203 -18.40 4.34 -2.42
C GLY A 203 -19.07 3.53 -3.54
N VAL A 204 -18.29 3.28 -4.59
CA VAL A 204 -18.63 2.44 -5.74
C VAL A 204 -17.85 1.13 -5.63
N ASN A 205 -18.28 0.26 -4.71
CA ASN A 205 -17.59 -1.01 -4.45
C ASN A 205 -18.58 -2.13 -4.17
N ALA A 206 -18.29 -3.32 -4.70
CA ALA A 206 -18.89 -4.58 -4.28
C ALA A 206 -17.76 -5.50 -3.84
N GLY A 207 -17.99 -6.30 -2.81
CA GLY A 207 -17.02 -7.28 -2.37
C GLY A 207 -17.67 -8.39 -1.58
N VAL A 208 -17.12 -9.61 -1.67
CA VAL A 208 -17.58 -10.73 -0.86
C VAL A 208 -16.45 -11.42 -0.10
N ALA A 209 -16.77 -11.90 1.09
CA ALA A 209 -15.90 -12.78 1.85
C ALA A 209 -16.71 -13.85 2.58
N ASP A 210 -16.23 -15.10 2.57
CA ASP A 210 -16.70 -16.13 3.49
C ASP A 210 -15.91 -16.01 4.81
N MET A 211 -16.65 -15.85 5.90
CA MET A 211 -16.15 -15.78 7.27
C MET A 211 -16.73 -16.95 8.07
N ASP A 212 -16.22 -18.15 7.80
CA ASP A 212 -16.58 -19.41 8.47
C ASP A 212 -18.10 -19.69 8.46
N GLY A 213 -18.72 -19.68 7.28
CA GLY A 213 -20.13 -20.00 7.09
C GLY A 213 -21.07 -18.78 7.18
N VAL A 214 -20.51 -17.59 7.41
CA VAL A 214 -21.18 -16.31 7.20
C VAL A 214 -20.60 -15.65 5.95
N ILE A 215 -21.43 -15.47 4.93
CA ILE A 215 -21.05 -14.75 3.72
C ILE A 215 -21.27 -13.26 3.98
N SER A 216 -20.20 -12.49 4.08
CA SER A 216 -20.22 -11.05 4.27
C SER A 216 -20.10 -10.35 2.93
N LEU A 217 -21.13 -9.60 2.54
CA LEU A 217 -21.14 -8.72 1.38
C LEU A 217 -20.88 -7.27 1.77
N ASP A 218 -19.96 -6.62 1.06
CA ASP A 218 -19.73 -5.18 1.06
C ASP A 218 -20.45 -4.58 -0.14
N LEU A 219 -21.36 -3.63 0.07
CA LEU A 219 -22.06 -2.94 -1.03
C LEU A 219 -22.03 -1.43 -0.84
N GLY A 220 -21.58 -0.74 -1.89
CA GLY A 220 -21.52 0.71 -1.95
C GLY A 220 -22.89 1.35 -2.21
N ALA A 221 -23.25 2.40 -1.48
CA ALA A 221 -24.51 3.11 -1.69
C ALA A 221 -24.58 3.79 -3.07
N ILE A 222 -23.46 4.36 -3.55
CA ILE A 222 -23.41 4.93 -4.90
C ILE A 222 -23.55 3.83 -5.95
N LEU A 223 -22.88 2.68 -5.76
CA LEU A 223 -23.04 1.52 -6.64
C LEU A 223 -24.51 1.09 -6.75
N LEU A 224 -25.19 0.94 -5.60
CA LEU A 224 -26.61 0.55 -5.56
C LEU A 224 -27.50 1.58 -6.29
N ASP A 225 -27.19 2.87 -6.19
CA ASP A 225 -27.93 3.93 -6.86
C ASP A 225 -27.72 3.95 -8.38
N MET A 226 -26.54 3.56 -8.87
CA MET A 226 -26.18 3.59 -10.30
C MET A 226 -26.75 2.42 -11.11
N LEU A 227 -26.96 1.25 -10.49
CA LEU A 227 -27.28 0.01 -11.21
C LEU A 227 -28.79 -0.27 -11.30
N SER A 228 -29.25 -0.88 -12.39
CA SER A 228 -30.58 -1.51 -12.47
C SER A 228 -30.63 -2.82 -11.69
N ASP A 229 -31.82 -3.40 -11.54
CA ASP A 229 -32.02 -4.70 -10.89
C ASP A 229 -31.15 -5.81 -11.52
N GLU A 230 -31.10 -5.89 -12.85
CA GLU A 230 -30.33 -6.90 -13.56
C GLU A 230 -28.82 -6.63 -13.54
N GLU A 231 -28.42 -5.35 -13.58
CA GLU A 231 -27.01 -4.97 -13.44
C GLU A 231 -26.49 -5.30 -12.04
N LEU A 232 -27.26 -4.98 -10.99
CA LEU A 232 -26.92 -5.33 -9.62
C LEU A 232 -26.87 -6.86 -9.43
N TYR A 233 -27.82 -7.59 -10.02
CA TYR A 233 -27.79 -9.06 -10.01
C TYR A 233 -26.54 -9.63 -10.70
N ALA A 234 -26.11 -9.05 -11.83
CA ALA A 234 -24.89 -9.43 -12.52
C ALA A 234 -23.63 -9.17 -11.67
N VAL A 235 -23.53 -8.01 -11.03
CA VAL A 235 -22.44 -7.70 -10.09
C VAL A 235 -22.42 -8.70 -8.94
N LEU A 236 -23.57 -9.03 -8.36
CA LEU A 236 -23.66 -10.04 -7.29
C LEU A 236 -23.23 -11.43 -7.77
N LEU A 237 -23.61 -11.85 -8.99
CA LEU A 237 -23.12 -13.11 -9.56
C LEU A 237 -21.59 -13.13 -9.69
N HIS A 238 -20.98 -12.04 -10.14
CA HIS A 238 -19.54 -11.89 -10.20
C HIS A 238 -18.92 -12.03 -8.80
N GLU A 239 -19.41 -11.28 -7.82
CA GLU A 239 -18.89 -11.35 -6.45
C GLU A 239 -19.00 -12.75 -5.86
N PHE A 240 -20.19 -13.36 -5.88
CA PHE A 240 -20.37 -14.70 -5.32
C PHE A 240 -19.52 -15.77 -6.04
N ALA A 241 -19.15 -15.57 -7.31
CA ALA A 241 -18.30 -16.50 -8.03
C ALA A 241 -16.87 -16.54 -7.47
N HIS A 242 -16.38 -15.44 -6.88
CA HIS A 242 -15.10 -15.42 -6.15
C HIS A 242 -15.08 -16.39 -4.96
N LEU A 243 -16.23 -16.78 -4.41
CA LEU A 243 -16.31 -17.80 -3.35
C LEU A 243 -16.19 -19.25 -3.87
N LYS A 244 -16.46 -19.48 -5.17
CA LYS A 244 -16.50 -20.81 -5.78
C LYS A 244 -15.22 -21.15 -6.56
N GLY A 245 -14.51 -20.15 -7.08
CA GLY A 245 -13.37 -20.31 -7.99
C GLY A 245 -12.05 -20.74 -7.32
N GLU A 246 -11.97 -20.85 -6.00
CA GLU A 246 -10.71 -21.21 -5.32
C GLU A 246 -10.66 -22.70 -4.97
N SER A 247 -9.67 -23.42 -5.50
CA SER A 247 -9.42 -24.82 -5.10
C SER A 247 -9.09 -24.89 -3.60
N ASP A 248 -9.40 -26.02 -2.95
CA ASP A 248 -9.07 -26.22 -1.52
C ASP A 248 -7.58 -25.97 -1.23
N ALA A 249 -6.72 -26.31 -2.18
CA ALA A 249 -5.28 -26.05 -2.11
C ALA A 249 -4.96 -24.56 -2.14
N ALA A 250 -5.52 -23.81 -3.10
CA ALA A 250 -5.32 -22.36 -3.20
C ALA A 250 -5.87 -21.64 -1.96
N ALA A 251 -7.05 -22.04 -1.46
CA ALA A 251 -7.64 -21.47 -0.26
C ALA A 251 -6.78 -21.75 0.98
N ALA A 252 -6.14 -22.92 1.06
CA ALA A 252 -5.21 -23.24 2.14
C ALA A 252 -3.94 -22.38 2.11
N GLU A 253 -3.39 -22.12 0.93
CA GLU A 253 -2.21 -21.24 0.77
C GLU A 253 -2.57 -19.77 1.01
N ARG A 254 -3.77 -19.31 0.61
CA ARG A 254 -4.29 -17.99 0.97
C ARG A 254 -4.41 -17.81 2.48
N ARG A 255 -5.02 -18.78 3.19
CA ARG A 255 -5.09 -18.76 4.65
C ARG A 255 -3.70 -18.74 5.28
N PHE A 256 -2.75 -19.48 4.73
CA PHE A 256 -1.38 -19.47 5.24
C PHE A 256 -0.67 -18.13 5.00
N TYR A 257 -0.87 -17.50 3.85
CA TYR A 257 -0.38 -16.15 3.57
C TYR A 257 -0.94 -15.12 4.56
N VAL A 258 -2.26 -15.09 4.74
CA VAL A 258 -2.92 -14.17 5.69
C VAL A 258 -2.36 -14.37 7.10
N TRP A 259 -2.30 -15.62 7.57
CA TRP A 259 -1.70 -15.97 8.86
C TRP A 259 -0.24 -15.50 8.99
N LEU A 260 0.54 -15.52 7.91
CA LEU A 260 1.94 -15.12 7.91
C LEU A 260 2.13 -13.60 8.02
N CYS A 261 1.18 -12.84 7.47
CA CYS A 261 1.13 -11.38 7.40
C CYS A 261 0.45 -10.73 8.62
N GLU A 262 -0.44 -11.45 9.32
CA GLU A 262 -1.08 -10.95 10.54
C GLU A 262 -0.07 -10.76 11.69
N ASP A 263 -0.26 -9.68 12.47
CA ASP A 263 0.64 -9.21 13.54
C ASP A 263 1.13 -10.36 14.45
N ARG A 264 2.45 -10.62 14.42
CA ARG A 264 3.11 -11.60 15.29
C ARG A 264 3.33 -10.96 16.68
N ASN A 265 3.07 -11.70 17.77
CA ASN A 265 3.19 -11.18 19.14
C ASN A 265 4.52 -10.44 19.37
N GLU A 266 4.46 -9.32 20.10
CA GLU A 266 5.63 -8.62 20.62
C GLU A 266 6.22 -9.27 21.89
N ASN A 267 5.62 -10.36 22.40
CA ASN A 267 6.16 -11.11 23.53
C ASN A 267 7.59 -11.59 23.27
N ALA A 268 8.51 -11.28 24.19
CA ALA A 268 9.95 -11.53 24.04
C ALA A 268 10.31 -13.00 23.73
N LEU A 269 9.50 -13.96 24.19
CA LEU A 269 9.68 -15.39 23.91
C LEU A 269 9.29 -15.77 22.45
N TYR A 270 8.32 -15.07 21.85
CA TYR A 270 7.86 -15.32 20.48
C TYR A 270 8.60 -14.46 19.45
N ALA A 271 9.22 -13.36 19.87
CA ALA A 271 9.93 -12.40 19.02
C ALA A 271 11.08 -13.01 18.20
N LEU A 272 11.63 -14.15 18.60
CA LEU A 272 12.70 -14.86 17.87
C LEU A 272 12.17 -15.78 16.76
N THR A 273 10.90 -16.20 16.83
CA THR A 273 10.29 -17.11 15.85
C THR A 273 10.42 -16.61 14.41
N PRO A 274 10.24 -15.31 14.06
CA PRO A 274 10.34 -14.88 12.66
C PRO A 274 11.76 -15.02 12.09
N TYR A 275 12.80 -14.95 12.94
CA TYR A 275 14.18 -15.09 12.50
C TYR A 275 14.53 -16.54 12.17
N MET A 276 13.98 -17.50 12.92
CA MET A 276 14.21 -18.92 12.68
C MET A 276 13.74 -19.38 11.30
N PHE A 277 12.71 -18.73 10.74
CA PHE A 277 12.12 -19.07 9.44
C PHE A 277 12.31 -18.00 8.37
N ALA A 278 13.21 -17.04 8.60
CA ALA A 278 13.26 -15.79 7.84
C ALA A 278 13.42 -15.99 6.32
N PHE A 279 14.20 -17.00 5.89
CA PHE A 279 14.38 -17.31 4.47
C PHE A 279 13.15 -17.99 3.86
N LEU A 280 12.59 -19.00 4.55
CA LEU A 280 11.41 -19.72 4.07
C LEU A 280 10.18 -18.81 3.98
N ASP A 281 9.99 -17.93 4.97
CA ASP A 281 8.91 -16.94 4.96
C ASP A 281 9.09 -15.93 3.83
N ALA A 282 10.30 -15.41 3.61
CA ALA A 282 10.57 -14.49 2.51
C ALA A 282 10.38 -15.14 1.13
N LEU A 283 10.80 -16.40 0.99
CA LEU A 283 10.60 -17.18 -0.23
C LEU A 283 9.13 -17.43 -0.48
N TYR A 284 8.37 -17.82 0.54
CA TYR A 284 6.93 -18.05 0.45
C TYR A 284 6.18 -16.79 0.07
N LEU A 285 6.40 -15.68 0.79
CA LEU A 285 5.71 -14.41 0.55
C LEU A 285 5.92 -13.94 -0.90
N LEU A 286 7.14 -13.95 -1.40
CA LEU A 286 7.40 -13.52 -2.79
C LEU A 286 6.69 -14.43 -3.80
N ASN A 287 6.77 -15.75 -3.63
CA ASN A 287 6.10 -16.69 -4.52
C ASN A 287 4.58 -16.55 -4.46
N TYR A 288 4.03 -16.17 -3.29
CA TYR A 288 2.61 -15.96 -3.13
C TYR A 288 2.16 -14.69 -3.85
N GLU A 289 2.92 -13.59 -3.76
CA GLU A 289 2.63 -12.36 -4.52
C GLU A 289 2.65 -12.63 -6.04
N LEU A 290 3.65 -13.39 -6.52
CA LEU A 290 3.72 -13.83 -7.92
C LEU A 290 2.52 -14.71 -8.31
N TYR A 291 2.15 -15.67 -7.47
CA TYR A 291 0.98 -16.51 -7.68
C TYR A 291 -0.29 -15.66 -7.75
N ALA A 292 -0.51 -14.77 -6.78
CA ALA A 292 -1.68 -13.90 -6.68
C ALA A 292 -1.80 -12.98 -7.90
N TYR A 293 -0.69 -12.35 -8.31
CA TYR A 293 -0.62 -11.53 -9.53
C TYR A 293 -0.96 -12.34 -10.78
N THR A 294 -0.49 -13.59 -10.86
CA THR A 294 -0.71 -14.45 -12.03
C THR A 294 -2.17 -14.92 -12.14
N VAL A 295 -2.80 -15.28 -11.01
CA VAL A 295 -4.18 -15.80 -11.01
C VAL A 295 -5.26 -14.72 -11.03
N SER A 296 -4.92 -13.44 -10.80
CA SER A 296 -5.94 -12.40 -10.61
C SER A 296 -6.88 -12.28 -11.82
N ILE A 297 -6.35 -12.18 -13.05
CA ILE A 297 -7.20 -12.12 -14.26
C ILE A 297 -8.00 -13.41 -14.46
N LEU A 298 -7.41 -14.56 -14.16
CA LEU A 298 -8.11 -15.84 -14.32
C LEU A 298 -9.32 -15.91 -13.40
N LYS A 299 -9.18 -15.46 -12.15
CA LYS A 299 -10.28 -15.36 -11.18
C LYS A 299 -11.36 -14.39 -11.66
N GLU A 300 -10.98 -13.22 -12.19
CA GLU A 300 -11.94 -12.24 -12.74
C GLU A 300 -12.70 -12.81 -13.95
N ASN A 301 -12.02 -13.49 -14.88
CA ASN A 301 -12.65 -14.14 -16.04
C ASN A 301 -13.60 -15.27 -15.62
N GLU A 302 -13.24 -16.05 -14.60
CA GLU A 302 -14.12 -17.08 -14.04
C GLU A 302 -15.36 -16.46 -13.38
N ALA A 303 -15.19 -15.33 -12.69
CA ALA A 303 -16.29 -14.58 -12.10
C ALA A 303 -17.22 -13.96 -13.17
N ASP A 304 -16.67 -13.38 -14.24
CA ASP A 304 -17.46 -12.86 -15.36
C ASP A 304 -18.19 -13.99 -16.11
N SER A 305 -17.58 -15.18 -16.22
CA SER A 305 -18.25 -16.36 -16.78
C SER A 305 -19.50 -16.77 -15.98
N ALA A 306 -19.57 -16.46 -14.68
CA ALA A 306 -20.76 -16.70 -13.88
C ALA A 306 -21.93 -15.80 -14.31
N ILE A 307 -21.66 -14.55 -14.69
CA ILE A 307 -22.67 -13.64 -15.24
C ILE A 307 -23.24 -14.23 -16.53
N ALA A 308 -22.38 -14.68 -17.45
CA ALA A 308 -22.82 -15.26 -18.72
C ALA A 308 -23.64 -16.55 -18.54
N ARG A 309 -23.34 -17.36 -17.51
CA ARG A 309 -24.01 -18.64 -17.25
C ARG A 309 -25.33 -18.51 -16.49
N TYR A 310 -25.40 -17.60 -15.53
CA TYR A 310 -26.50 -17.56 -14.55
C TYR A 310 -27.28 -16.24 -14.55
N GLY A 311 -26.81 -15.25 -15.31
CA GLY A 311 -27.41 -13.93 -15.45
C GLY A 311 -27.67 -13.56 -16.90
N ASN A 312 -27.68 -12.26 -17.17
CA ASN A 312 -27.78 -11.71 -18.52
C ASN A 312 -26.46 -11.02 -18.87
N ALA A 313 -25.77 -11.51 -19.90
CA ALA A 313 -24.48 -11.01 -20.33
C ALA A 313 -24.51 -9.54 -20.77
N GLU A 314 -25.57 -9.09 -21.46
CA GLU A 314 -25.73 -7.70 -21.90
C GLU A 314 -25.94 -6.75 -20.72
N LYS A 315 -26.72 -7.18 -19.72
CA LYS A 315 -26.92 -6.43 -18.47
C LYS A 315 -25.63 -6.38 -17.66
N GLY A 316 -24.88 -7.48 -17.62
CA GLY A 316 -23.52 -7.50 -17.07
C GLY A 316 -22.60 -6.50 -17.73
N ALA A 317 -22.52 -6.52 -19.06
CA ALA A 317 -21.73 -5.58 -19.86
C ALA A 317 -22.08 -4.11 -19.57
N SER A 318 -23.38 -3.80 -19.46
CA SER A 318 -23.85 -2.46 -19.08
C SER A 318 -23.37 -2.03 -17.68
N GLY A 319 -23.52 -2.91 -16.68
CA GLY A 319 -23.04 -2.65 -15.32
C GLY A 319 -21.52 -2.43 -15.26
N LEU A 320 -20.75 -3.24 -16.00
CA LEU A 320 -19.29 -3.09 -16.11
C LEU A 320 -18.89 -1.77 -16.76
N ALA A 321 -19.58 -1.36 -17.83
CA ALA A 321 -19.31 -0.08 -18.47
C ALA A 321 -19.61 1.10 -17.54
N LYS A 322 -20.70 1.05 -16.76
CA LYS A 322 -21.03 2.10 -15.77
C LYS A 322 -19.96 2.22 -14.67
N LEU A 323 -19.34 1.11 -14.26
CA LEU A 323 -18.21 1.13 -13.32
C LEU A 323 -16.99 1.84 -13.94
N GLY A 324 -16.62 1.48 -15.17
CA GLY A 324 -15.53 2.13 -15.89
C GLY A 324 -15.76 3.63 -16.08
N PHE A 325 -16.98 4.03 -16.47
CA PHE A 325 -17.35 5.45 -16.60
C PHE A 325 -17.18 6.25 -15.32
N PHE A 326 -17.42 5.63 -14.16
CA PHE A 326 -17.19 6.26 -12.88
C PHE A 326 -15.70 6.51 -12.63
N GLU A 327 -14.83 5.58 -13.01
CA GLU A 327 -13.38 5.78 -12.94
C GLU A 327 -12.88 6.87 -13.90
N LEU A 328 -13.47 6.96 -15.09
CA LEU A 328 -13.17 8.04 -16.06
C LEU A 328 -13.67 9.41 -15.59
N TYR A 329 -14.83 9.45 -14.92
CA TYR A 329 -15.32 10.67 -14.28
C TYR A 329 -14.35 11.20 -13.22
N GLU A 330 -13.84 10.31 -12.36
CA GLU A 330 -12.83 10.67 -11.36
C GLU A 330 -11.50 11.11 -11.97
N TRP A 331 -11.09 10.49 -13.09
CA TRP A 331 -9.92 10.90 -13.84
C TRP A 331 -10.05 12.31 -14.40
N GLU A 332 -11.18 12.63 -15.03
CA GLU A 332 -11.45 13.92 -15.68
C GLU A 332 -11.60 15.09 -14.70
N LYS A 333 -12.07 14.81 -13.47
CA LYS A 333 -12.32 15.81 -12.43
C LYS A 333 -11.14 16.75 -12.18
N GLY A 334 -9.92 16.23 -12.32
CA GLY A 334 -8.69 17.01 -12.14
C GLY A 334 -8.44 18.10 -13.19
N GLY A 335 -9.19 18.11 -14.30
CA GLY A 335 -8.96 18.98 -15.46
C GLY A 335 -9.99 20.10 -15.66
N TYR A 336 -11.06 20.18 -14.86
CA TYR A 336 -12.15 21.14 -15.06
C TYR A 336 -12.48 21.92 -13.79
N ASP A 337 -13.01 23.14 -13.95
CA ASP A 337 -13.53 23.91 -12.81
C ASP A 337 -14.76 23.23 -12.20
N GLU A 338 -14.79 23.15 -10.87
CA GLU A 338 -15.88 22.54 -10.12
C GLU A 338 -16.17 23.33 -8.84
N PRO A 339 -17.39 23.32 -8.31
CA PRO A 339 -17.68 23.95 -7.02
C PRO A 339 -16.78 23.39 -5.89
N PRO A 340 -16.16 24.25 -5.07
CA PRO A 340 -15.31 23.80 -3.98
C PRO A 340 -16.06 22.94 -2.95
N ALA A 341 -15.45 21.84 -2.52
CA ALA A 341 -16.08 20.86 -1.61
C ALA A 341 -16.47 21.43 -0.23
N PHE A 342 -15.82 22.52 0.22
CA PHE A 342 -16.02 23.14 1.53
C PHE A 342 -16.58 24.57 1.43
N GLN A 343 -17.23 24.90 0.31
CA GLN A 343 -17.79 26.23 0.07
C GLN A 343 -18.83 26.62 1.14
N GLU A 344 -19.73 25.69 1.45
CA GLU A 344 -20.79 25.88 2.43
C GLU A 344 -20.26 26.02 3.86
N GLU A 345 -20.93 26.84 4.67
CA GLU A 345 -20.55 27.10 6.05
C GLU A 345 -20.65 25.85 6.93
N ASN A 346 -21.64 25.01 6.68
CA ASN A 346 -21.88 23.77 7.40
C ASN A 346 -21.64 22.55 6.51
N ALA A 347 -21.37 21.40 7.13
CA ALA A 347 -21.22 20.15 6.41
C ALA A 347 -22.52 19.82 5.65
N PRO A 348 -22.47 19.53 4.35
CA PRO A 348 -23.66 19.12 3.61
C PRO A 348 -24.15 17.76 4.11
N GLU A 349 -25.47 17.62 4.27
CA GLU A 349 -26.12 16.36 4.65
C GLU A 349 -26.39 15.43 3.45
N ASP A 350 -26.13 15.91 2.23
CA ASP A 350 -26.46 15.27 0.95
C ASP A 350 -25.24 15.14 0.01
N CYS A 351 -24.05 14.94 0.58
CA CYS A 351 -22.79 14.93 -0.14
C CYS A 351 -22.68 13.82 -1.20
N LEU A 352 -23.18 12.61 -0.92
CA LEU A 352 -23.17 11.49 -1.85
C LEU A 352 -24.17 11.73 -2.98
N LYS A 353 -25.38 12.21 -2.67
CA LYS A 353 -26.42 12.52 -3.67
C LYS A 353 -25.96 13.58 -4.66
N ARG A 354 -25.30 14.65 -4.20
CA ARG A 354 -24.70 15.68 -5.06
C ARG A 354 -23.65 15.10 -5.99
N TYR A 355 -22.82 14.22 -5.47
CA TYR A 355 -21.75 13.60 -6.22
C TYR A 355 -22.28 12.64 -7.30
N VAL A 356 -23.31 11.82 -7.01
CA VAL A 356 -23.97 11.00 -8.04
C VAL A 356 -24.68 11.86 -9.07
N LYS A 357 -25.31 12.97 -8.66
CA LYS A 357 -25.93 13.91 -9.59
C LYS A 357 -24.90 14.48 -10.59
N ALA A 358 -23.74 14.93 -10.10
CA ALA A 358 -22.67 15.43 -10.96
C ALA A 358 -22.15 14.36 -11.93
N PHE A 359 -21.99 13.13 -11.46
CA PHE A 359 -21.63 12.00 -12.32
C PHE A 359 -22.68 11.76 -13.43
N ARG A 360 -23.97 11.71 -13.10
CA ARG A 360 -25.06 11.52 -14.09
C ARG A 360 -25.11 12.62 -15.13
N GLU A 361 -24.95 13.87 -14.72
CA GLU A 361 -24.90 15.02 -15.62
C GLU A 361 -23.73 14.90 -16.61
N ARG A 362 -22.54 14.49 -16.13
CA ARG A 362 -21.39 14.25 -17.00
C ARG A 362 -21.57 13.02 -17.90
N LEU A 363 -22.14 11.95 -17.38
CA LEU A 363 -22.44 10.74 -18.15
C LEU A 363 -23.36 11.06 -19.33
N GLY A 364 -24.38 11.91 -19.13
CA GLY A 364 -25.27 12.35 -20.20
C GLY A 364 -24.57 13.07 -21.37
N ILE A 365 -23.37 13.61 -21.14
CA ILE A 365 -22.56 14.33 -22.14
C ILE A 365 -21.46 13.43 -22.70
N ARG A 366 -20.76 12.68 -21.84
CA ARG A 366 -19.51 11.96 -22.16
C ARG A 366 -19.69 10.49 -22.51
N ARG A 367 -20.91 9.94 -22.39
CA ARG A 367 -21.21 8.51 -22.55
C ARG A 367 -20.53 7.84 -23.74
N GLU A 368 -20.67 8.40 -24.94
CA GLU A 368 -20.14 7.78 -26.17
C GLU A 368 -18.61 7.79 -26.19
N GLU A 369 -18.01 8.89 -25.77
CA GLU A 369 -16.55 9.05 -25.72
C GLU A 369 -15.94 8.15 -24.65
N TRP A 370 -16.56 8.05 -23.47
CA TRP A 370 -16.13 7.16 -22.40
C TRP A 370 -16.25 5.69 -22.79
N LEU A 371 -17.33 5.29 -23.47
CA LEU A 371 -17.46 3.93 -23.98
C LEU A 371 -16.34 3.60 -24.97
N LYS A 372 -16.01 4.54 -25.85
CA LYS A 372 -14.90 4.36 -26.78
C LYS A 372 -13.57 4.20 -26.04
N ILE A 373 -13.29 5.04 -25.04
CA ILE A 373 -12.07 4.97 -24.23
C ILE A 373 -11.94 3.61 -23.54
N GLU A 374 -13.00 3.13 -22.89
CA GLU A 374 -13.04 1.82 -22.22
C GLU A 374 -12.82 0.64 -23.19
N LEU A 375 -13.35 0.74 -24.41
CA LEU A 375 -13.19 -0.30 -25.42
C LEU A 375 -11.79 -0.31 -26.04
N ASP A 376 -11.18 0.86 -26.21
CA ASP A 376 -9.83 1.04 -26.74
C ASP A 376 -8.74 0.80 -25.68
N GLU A 377 -9.11 0.68 -24.39
CA GLU A 377 -8.16 0.56 -23.29
C GLU A 377 -7.23 -0.66 -23.43
N ILE A 378 -5.92 -0.40 -23.34
CA ILE A 378 -4.89 -1.44 -23.26
C ILE A 378 -4.66 -1.82 -21.79
N LEU A 379 -4.67 -3.12 -21.50
CA LEU A 379 -4.37 -3.65 -20.18
C LEU A 379 -2.98 -3.21 -19.67
N SER A 380 -2.96 -2.50 -18.55
CA SER A 380 -1.71 -2.16 -17.86
C SER A 380 -0.98 -3.42 -17.36
N ARG A 381 0.37 -3.43 -17.49
CA ARG A 381 1.23 -4.51 -16.98
C ARG A 381 1.09 -4.70 -15.47
N SER A 382 0.74 -3.66 -14.71
CA SER A 382 0.53 -3.75 -13.26
C SER A 382 -0.93 -3.98 -12.85
N SER A 383 -1.89 -3.99 -13.80
CA SER A 383 -3.31 -4.12 -13.45
C SER A 383 -3.61 -5.50 -12.87
N SER A 384 -4.39 -5.57 -11.79
CA SER A 384 -4.95 -6.82 -11.25
C SER A 384 -6.27 -7.22 -11.91
N HIS A 385 -6.97 -6.28 -12.56
CA HIS A 385 -8.28 -6.48 -13.18
C HIS A 385 -8.21 -6.40 -14.73
N PRO A 386 -9.02 -7.19 -15.45
CA PRO A 386 -9.14 -7.11 -16.91
C PRO A 386 -9.83 -5.82 -17.37
N THR A 387 -9.51 -5.33 -18.58
CA THR A 387 -10.18 -4.17 -19.20
C THR A 387 -11.60 -4.52 -19.64
N LEU A 388 -12.46 -3.52 -19.89
CA LEU A 388 -13.84 -3.76 -20.34
C LEU A 388 -13.87 -4.67 -21.56
N SER A 389 -13.06 -4.40 -22.60
CA SER A 389 -12.97 -5.23 -23.81
C SER A 389 -12.66 -6.71 -23.53
N MET A 390 -11.76 -6.99 -22.58
CA MET A 390 -11.46 -8.37 -22.18
C MET A 390 -12.65 -9.03 -21.48
N ARG A 391 -13.35 -8.30 -20.62
CA ARG A 391 -14.54 -8.79 -19.89
C ARG A 391 -15.71 -9.04 -20.83
N LEU A 392 -15.94 -8.16 -21.81
CA LEU A 392 -16.96 -8.34 -22.85
C LEU A 392 -16.74 -9.61 -23.68
N LYS A 393 -15.48 -9.92 -24.01
CA LYS A 393 -15.12 -11.18 -24.67
C LYS A 393 -15.49 -12.40 -23.83
N THR A 394 -15.27 -12.37 -22.52
CA THR A 394 -15.68 -13.43 -21.59
C THR A 394 -17.20 -13.55 -21.49
N LEU A 395 -17.91 -12.42 -21.52
CA LEU A 395 -19.37 -12.38 -21.52
C LEU A 395 -20.00 -12.81 -22.85
N GLY A 396 -19.23 -12.82 -23.95
CA GLY A 396 -19.74 -13.08 -25.29
C GLY A 396 -20.55 -11.91 -25.87
N VAL A 397 -20.32 -10.68 -25.39
CA VAL A 397 -21.04 -9.47 -25.81
C VAL A 397 -20.15 -8.67 -26.76
N THR A 398 -20.68 -8.30 -27.93
CA THR A 398 -19.95 -7.51 -28.93
C THR A 398 -20.27 -6.02 -28.88
N ASN A 399 -21.49 -5.65 -28.48
CA ASN A 399 -21.96 -4.27 -28.43
C ASN A 399 -22.53 -3.97 -27.04
N VAL A 400 -22.02 -2.93 -26.38
CA VAL A 400 -22.54 -2.50 -25.09
C VAL A 400 -23.72 -1.56 -25.29
N VAL A 401 -24.89 -1.97 -24.82
CA VAL A 401 -26.07 -1.11 -24.71
C VAL A 401 -26.30 -0.83 -23.24
N LEU A 402 -26.16 0.44 -22.84
CA LEU A 402 -26.43 0.80 -21.44
C LEU A 402 -27.90 0.64 -21.13
N CYS A 403 -28.18 0.03 -19.99
CA CYS A 403 -29.51 -0.05 -19.42
C CYS A 403 -29.90 1.29 -18.84
N ASP A 404 -31.15 1.66 -19.07
CA ASP A 404 -31.78 2.75 -18.35
C ASP A 404 -31.69 2.46 -16.85
N GLU A 405 -31.50 3.51 -16.06
CA GLU A 405 -31.36 3.40 -14.59
C GLU A 405 -32.68 3.04 -13.88
N GLN A 406 -33.72 2.65 -14.64
CA GLN A 406 -35.01 2.26 -14.10
C GLN A 406 -34.84 1.00 -13.25
N LYS A 407 -35.08 1.17 -11.94
CA LYS A 407 -35.15 0.11 -10.95
C LYS A 407 -36.60 -0.27 -10.72
N SER A 408 -36.83 -1.49 -10.26
CA SER A 408 -38.12 -1.82 -9.66
C SER A 408 -38.42 -0.86 -8.49
N PRO A 409 -39.69 -0.48 -8.25
CA PRO A 409 -40.05 0.37 -7.11
C PRO A 409 -39.53 -0.17 -5.78
N GLU A 410 -39.47 -1.50 -5.63
CA GLU A 410 -38.97 -2.20 -4.46
C GLU A 410 -37.46 -2.06 -4.29
N LEU A 411 -36.67 -2.18 -5.36
CA LEU A 411 -35.22 -1.97 -5.29
C LEU A 411 -34.88 -0.49 -5.11
N ALA A 412 -35.60 0.41 -5.78
CA ALA A 412 -35.42 1.85 -5.63
C ALA A 412 -35.58 2.30 -4.17
N LYS A 413 -36.53 1.71 -3.44
CA LYS A 413 -36.72 1.95 -2.00
C LYS A 413 -35.52 1.51 -1.17
N ASP A 414 -34.99 0.31 -1.43
CA ASP A 414 -33.81 -0.21 -0.74
C ASP A 414 -32.57 0.68 -1.01
N CYS A 415 -32.36 1.08 -2.26
CA CYS A 415 -31.24 1.95 -2.65
C CYS A 415 -31.35 3.34 -2.01
N LEU A 416 -32.55 3.93 -1.99
CA LEU A 416 -32.77 5.22 -1.31
C LEU A 416 -32.48 5.13 0.19
N ALA A 417 -32.96 4.07 0.86
CA ALA A 417 -32.68 3.85 2.27
C ALA A 417 -31.17 3.68 2.52
N ALA A 418 -30.47 2.96 1.65
CA ALA A 418 -29.02 2.77 1.75
C ALA A 418 -28.26 4.10 1.58
N MET A 419 -28.69 4.91 0.61
CA MET A 419 -28.14 6.25 0.38
C MET A 419 -28.36 7.15 1.60
N GLU A 420 -29.57 7.21 2.15
CA GLU A 420 -29.87 8.03 3.34
C GLU A 420 -29.11 7.55 4.58
N GLU A 421 -28.92 6.24 4.76
CA GLU A 421 -28.11 5.70 5.86
C GLU A 421 -26.64 6.10 5.70
N MET A 422 -26.10 6.02 4.49
CA MET A 422 -24.70 6.39 4.21
C MET A 422 -24.46 7.89 4.25
N GLU A 423 -25.42 8.72 3.86
CA GLU A 423 -25.34 10.18 4.05
C GLU A 423 -25.25 10.54 5.53
N LYS A 424 -26.11 9.96 6.38
CA LYS A 424 -26.04 10.13 7.84
C LYS A 424 -24.70 9.66 8.39
N TYR A 425 -24.18 8.54 7.87
CA TYR A 425 -22.87 8.02 8.28
C TYR A 425 -21.73 8.98 7.89
N VAL A 426 -21.72 9.48 6.66
CA VAL A 426 -20.69 10.42 6.19
C VAL A 426 -20.79 11.72 6.96
N TYR A 427 -21.99 12.30 7.07
CA TYR A 427 -22.23 13.52 7.84
C TYR A 427 -21.77 13.39 9.30
N ALA A 428 -22.13 12.29 9.98
CA ALA A 428 -21.70 12.06 11.37
C ALA A 428 -20.17 11.99 11.52
N ARG A 429 -19.43 11.54 10.49
CA ARG A 429 -17.97 11.47 10.49
C ARG A 429 -17.30 12.78 10.10
N THR A 430 -17.96 13.60 9.28
CA THR A 430 -17.38 14.84 8.76
C THR A 430 -17.74 16.05 9.61
N ARG A 431 -18.95 16.12 10.18
CA ARG A 431 -19.47 17.32 10.86
C ARG A 431 -18.55 17.84 11.96
N ASP A 432 -18.00 16.96 12.79
CA ASP A 432 -17.22 17.36 13.97
C ASP A 432 -15.86 17.97 13.56
N ALA A 433 -15.32 17.54 12.41
CA ALA A 433 -14.08 18.06 11.84
C ALA A 433 -14.31 19.14 10.76
N TYR A 434 -15.56 19.37 10.34
CA TYR A 434 -15.88 20.16 9.15
C TYR A 434 -15.39 21.60 9.27
N ALA A 435 -15.60 22.27 10.41
CA ALA A 435 -15.13 23.64 10.61
C ALA A 435 -13.60 23.75 10.45
N SER A 436 -12.86 22.79 10.99
CA SER A 436 -11.39 22.75 10.87
C SER A 436 -10.93 22.43 9.44
N GLU A 437 -11.60 21.50 8.75
CA GLU A 437 -11.27 21.18 7.36
C GLU A 437 -11.69 22.30 6.40
N ARG A 438 -12.80 23.00 6.66
CA ARG A 438 -13.23 24.19 5.91
C ARG A 438 -12.23 25.34 6.08
N GLU A 439 -11.80 25.59 7.31
CA GLU A 439 -10.76 26.57 7.60
C GLU A 439 -9.48 26.28 6.79
N LYS A 440 -9.05 25.02 6.80
CA LYS A 440 -7.81 24.57 6.15
C LYS A 440 -7.90 24.52 4.62
N ASN A 441 -9.01 24.04 4.07
CA ASN A 441 -9.13 23.70 2.65
C ASN A 441 -9.96 24.70 1.84
N PHE A 442 -10.65 25.66 2.47
CA PHE A 442 -11.42 26.70 1.78
C PHE A 442 -11.07 28.11 2.27
N LEU A 443 -11.24 28.42 3.56
CA LEU A 443 -11.08 29.80 4.06
C LEU A 443 -9.64 30.32 3.95
N LYS A 444 -8.65 29.57 4.46
CA LYS A 444 -7.23 29.97 4.35
C LYS A 444 -6.75 30.00 2.89
N PRO A 445 -7.05 29.00 2.04
CA PRO A 445 -6.78 29.09 0.60
C PRO A 445 -7.41 30.32 -0.06
N ALA A 446 -8.69 30.60 0.21
CA ALA A 446 -9.39 31.76 -0.35
C ALA A 446 -8.69 33.07 0.04
N LEU A 447 -8.38 33.26 1.33
CA LEU A 447 -7.67 34.45 1.80
C LEU A 447 -6.31 34.60 1.11
N ARG A 448 -5.51 33.53 1.03
CA ARG A 448 -4.19 33.58 0.37
C ARG A 448 -4.29 33.91 -1.11
N VAL A 449 -5.28 33.36 -1.81
CA VAL A 449 -5.52 33.65 -3.22
C VAL A 449 -5.97 35.10 -3.41
N GLU A 450 -6.86 35.62 -2.56
CA GLU A 450 -7.27 37.03 -2.61
C GLU A 450 -6.10 37.99 -2.32
N GLU A 451 -5.26 37.68 -1.32
CA GLU A 451 -4.06 38.47 -1.00
C GLU A 451 -3.07 38.47 -2.17
N TRP A 452 -2.87 37.31 -2.80
CA TRP A 452 -2.04 37.15 -3.99
C TRP A 452 -2.57 37.95 -5.18
N GLU A 453 -3.89 37.92 -5.43
CA GLU A 453 -4.54 38.71 -6.47
C GLU A 453 -4.42 40.22 -6.22
N LYS A 454 -4.65 40.68 -4.98
CA LYS A 454 -4.47 42.08 -4.57
C LYS A 454 -3.03 42.55 -4.72
N ALA A 455 -2.06 41.66 -4.52
CA ALA A 455 -0.63 41.93 -4.75
C ALA A 455 -0.23 41.90 -6.24
N ASN A 456 -1.20 41.90 -7.17
CA ASN A 456 -0.99 41.81 -8.61
C ASN A 456 -0.35 40.48 -9.05
N CYS A 457 -0.75 39.39 -8.41
CA CYS A 457 -0.43 38.02 -8.75
C CYS A 457 1.09 37.74 -8.88
N PRO A 458 1.93 38.04 -7.87
CA PRO A 458 3.38 37.84 -7.95
C PRO A 458 3.74 36.37 -8.19
N LEU A 459 4.84 36.12 -8.90
CA LEU A 459 5.32 34.77 -9.17
C LEU A 459 6.58 34.48 -8.35
N VAL A 460 6.45 33.57 -7.37
CA VAL A 460 7.54 33.19 -6.47
C VAL A 460 7.82 31.69 -6.61
N ALA A 461 9.06 31.36 -6.99
CA ALA A 461 9.47 30.02 -7.42
C ALA A 461 9.21 28.90 -6.39
N HIS A 462 9.32 29.19 -5.09
CA HIS A 462 9.16 28.19 -4.04
C HIS A 462 7.78 28.20 -3.37
N GLU A 463 6.88 29.11 -3.78
CA GLU A 463 5.54 29.29 -3.19
C GLU A 463 4.41 28.98 -4.18
N TYR A 464 4.65 29.06 -5.49
CA TYR A 464 3.60 28.90 -6.49
C TYR A 464 2.88 27.55 -6.38
N TYR A 465 3.55 26.49 -5.91
CA TYR A 465 2.92 25.19 -5.72
C TYR A 465 1.75 25.26 -4.72
N ASP A 466 1.95 25.92 -3.58
CA ASP A 466 0.91 26.06 -2.57
C ASP A 466 -0.27 26.87 -3.11
N LEU A 467 0.02 27.93 -3.89
CA LEU A 467 -0.99 28.73 -4.59
C LEU A 467 -1.76 27.93 -5.64
N ILE A 468 -1.09 27.10 -6.44
CA ILE A 468 -1.75 26.20 -7.39
C ILE A 468 -2.68 25.24 -6.62
N GLN A 469 -2.21 24.62 -5.54
CA GLN A 469 -3.06 23.72 -4.74
C GLN A 469 -4.25 24.46 -4.13
N ASP A 470 -4.08 25.72 -3.71
CA ASP A 470 -5.16 26.56 -3.21
C ASP A 470 -6.20 26.87 -4.29
N LEU A 471 -5.77 27.28 -5.48
CA LEU A 471 -6.67 27.49 -6.63
C LEU A 471 -7.46 26.22 -6.96
N ARG A 472 -6.80 25.06 -6.99
CA ARG A 472 -7.45 23.76 -7.24
C ARG A 472 -8.45 23.37 -6.14
N ARG A 473 -8.13 23.61 -4.86
CA ARG A 473 -9.07 23.38 -3.74
C ARG A 473 -10.30 24.28 -3.82
N LEU A 474 -10.13 25.49 -4.34
CA LEU A 474 -11.21 26.44 -4.59
C LEU A 474 -11.97 26.16 -5.89
N GLY A 475 -11.64 25.07 -6.60
CA GLY A 475 -12.31 24.72 -7.85
C GLY A 475 -11.92 25.56 -9.06
N ARG A 476 -10.86 26.38 -8.93
CA ARG A 476 -10.36 27.30 -9.96
C ARG A 476 -9.21 26.67 -10.75
N ASN A 477 -9.47 25.51 -11.36
CA ASN A 477 -8.49 24.78 -12.17
C ASN A 477 -8.03 25.61 -13.38
N SER A 478 -8.89 26.40 -14.02
CA SER A 478 -8.50 27.30 -15.12
C SER A 478 -7.47 28.35 -14.68
N ASP A 479 -7.58 28.90 -13.46
CA ASP A 479 -6.58 29.81 -12.89
C ASP A 479 -5.29 29.10 -12.52
N ALA A 480 -5.40 27.89 -11.96
CA ALA A 480 -4.25 27.05 -11.65
C ALA A 480 -3.44 26.73 -12.92
N GLU A 481 -4.11 26.45 -14.03
CA GLU A 481 -3.48 26.21 -15.33
C GLU A 481 -2.75 27.45 -15.84
N ARG A 482 -3.39 28.62 -15.80
CA ARG A 482 -2.75 29.91 -16.16
C ARG A 482 -1.52 30.21 -15.29
N LEU A 483 -1.56 29.88 -14.01
CA LEU A 483 -0.40 30.03 -13.13
C LEU A 483 0.72 29.06 -13.53
N CYS A 484 0.40 27.82 -13.91
CA CYS A 484 1.40 26.88 -14.45
C CYS A 484 2.04 27.41 -15.74
N GLU A 485 1.27 28.06 -16.62
CA GLU A 485 1.79 28.69 -17.84
C GLU A 485 2.80 29.78 -17.52
N ARG A 486 2.46 30.69 -16.61
CA ARG A 486 3.39 31.72 -16.15
C ARG A 486 4.64 31.13 -15.52
N VAL A 487 4.51 30.08 -14.71
CA VAL A 487 5.65 29.35 -14.12
C VAL A 487 6.57 28.82 -15.21
N ILE A 488 6.02 28.19 -16.24
CA ILE A 488 6.78 27.60 -17.35
C ILE A 488 7.48 28.67 -18.18
N GLU A 489 6.83 29.81 -18.42
CA GLU A 489 7.35 30.88 -19.27
C GLU A 489 8.38 31.77 -18.56
N GLN A 490 8.19 32.03 -17.27
CA GLN A 490 8.92 33.09 -16.55
C GLN A 490 9.99 32.56 -15.59
N LEU A 491 9.92 31.29 -15.16
CA LEU A 491 10.89 30.70 -14.25
C LEU A 491 11.89 29.78 -14.98
N PRO A 492 13.14 29.70 -14.49
CA PRO A 492 14.13 28.79 -15.06
C PRO A 492 13.69 27.33 -14.90
N ARG A 493 14.14 26.47 -15.83
CA ARG A 493 13.74 25.06 -15.93
C ARG A 493 13.68 24.28 -14.61
N PRO A 494 14.69 24.33 -13.71
CA PRO A 494 14.62 23.58 -12.44
C PRO A 494 13.49 24.06 -11.52
N ALA A 495 13.18 25.35 -11.53
CA ALA A 495 12.12 25.94 -10.73
C ALA A 495 10.73 25.73 -11.33
N SER A 496 10.61 25.33 -12.60
CA SER A 496 9.33 25.15 -13.29
C SER A 496 8.88 23.69 -13.46
N CYS A 497 9.71 22.69 -13.09
CA CYS A 497 9.38 21.25 -13.22
C CYS A 497 8.01 20.88 -12.62
N MET A 498 7.66 21.42 -11.45
CA MET A 498 6.34 21.18 -10.84
C MET A 498 5.20 21.79 -11.67
N GLY A 499 5.39 22.99 -12.22
CA GLY A 499 4.42 23.62 -13.12
C GLY A 499 4.19 22.79 -14.39
N TYR A 500 5.26 22.25 -14.97
CA TYR A 500 5.18 21.28 -16.07
C TYR A 500 4.40 20.03 -15.70
N TYR A 501 4.68 19.44 -14.54
CA TYR A 501 3.98 18.24 -14.07
C TYR A 501 2.48 18.50 -13.89
N ILE A 502 2.11 19.57 -13.18
CA ILE A 502 0.71 19.87 -12.89
C ILE A 502 -0.06 20.19 -14.17
N LYS A 503 0.47 21.08 -15.04
CA LYS A 503 -0.17 21.38 -16.33
C LYS A 503 -0.28 20.13 -17.20
N GLY A 504 0.77 19.33 -17.24
CA GLY A 504 0.78 18.04 -17.94
C GLY A 504 -0.35 17.14 -17.49
N CYS A 505 -0.47 16.89 -16.18
CA CYS A 505 -1.55 16.07 -15.61
C CYS A 505 -2.95 16.63 -15.92
N MET A 506 -3.15 17.94 -15.89
CA MET A 506 -4.43 18.57 -16.23
C MET A 506 -4.78 18.34 -17.71
N LEU A 507 -3.82 18.49 -18.63
CA LEU A 507 -4.04 18.20 -20.04
C LEU A 507 -4.32 16.72 -20.28
N LEU A 508 -3.56 15.82 -19.65
CA LEU A 508 -3.78 14.37 -19.76
C LEU A 508 -5.14 13.94 -19.20
N SER A 509 -5.63 14.58 -18.12
CA SER A 509 -6.99 14.33 -17.61
C SER A 509 -8.09 14.69 -18.61
N ARG A 510 -7.81 15.61 -19.54
CA ARG A 510 -8.69 15.99 -20.66
C ARG A 510 -8.34 15.25 -21.96
N TYR A 511 -7.49 14.23 -21.88
CA TYR A 511 -6.98 13.44 -22.99
C TYR A 511 -6.17 14.21 -24.05
N ASP A 512 -5.63 15.38 -23.69
CA ASP A 512 -4.79 16.20 -24.56
C ASP A 512 -3.33 15.70 -24.54
N GLU A 513 -2.84 15.27 -25.72
CA GLU A 513 -1.49 14.71 -25.91
C GLU A 513 -0.38 15.70 -25.59
N LYS A 514 -0.64 17.01 -25.63
CA LYS A 514 0.34 18.04 -25.25
C LYS A 514 0.83 17.87 -23.81
N GLY A 515 0.01 17.23 -22.96
CA GLY A 515 0.41 16.88 -21.60
C GLY A 515 1.60 15.92 -21.54
N VAL A 516 1.80 15.08 -22.56
CA VAL A 516 2.86 14.05 -22.57
C VAL A 516 4.25 14.68 -22.49
N GLU A 517 4.52 15.67 -23.34
CA GLU A 517 5.82 16.35 -23.36
C GLU A 517 6.08 17.11 -22.06
N LEU A 518 5.04 17.73 -21.48
CA LEU A 518 5.16 18.46 -20.21
C LEU A 518 5.49 17.52 -19.05
N VAL A 519 4.86 16.35 -18.97
CA VAL A 519 5.19 15.37 -17.92
C VAL A 519 6.60 14.83 -18.12
N TYR A 520 7.00 14.45 -19.34
CA TYR A 520 8.38 14.00 -19.59
C TYR A 520 9.43 15.06 -19.26
N THR A 521 9.10 16.31 -19.55
CA THR A 521 9.88 17.47 -19.14
C THR A 521 10.03 17.53 -17.61
N ALA A 522 8.94 17.36 -16.85
CA ALA A 522 8.99 17.40 -15.40
C ALA A 522 9.87 16.28 -14.83
N MET A 523 9.89 15.11 -15.46
CA MET A 523 10.72 13.94 -15.08
C MET A 523 12.23 14.17 -15.26
N GLU A 524 12.67 15.28 -15.84
CA GLU A 524 14.07 15.72 -15.74
C GLU A 524 14.48 15.94 -14.28
N ASN A 525 13.53 16.36 -13.43
CA ASN A 525 13.66 16.33 -11.99
C ASN A 525 13.25 14.96 -11.44
N GLN A 526 14.13 14.36 -10.63
CA GLN A 526 13.96 13.04 -10.05
C GLN A 526 12.66 12.87 -9.26
N ASN A 527 12.13 13.96 -8.68
CA ASN A 527 10.96 13.98 -7.82
C ASN A 527 9.66 13.68 -8.57
N PHE A 528 9.69 13.70 -9.91
CA PHE A 528 8.52 13.44 -10.75
C PHE A 528 8.67 12.18 -11.62
N ILE A 529 9.76 11.42 -11.46
CA ILE A 529 9.99 10.24 -12.30
C ILE A 529 8.92 9.18 -12.04
N GLU A 530 8.65 8.84 -10.77
CA GLU A 530 7.71 7.77 -10.45
C GLU A 530 6.28 8.15 -10.81
N GLU A 531 5.85 9.34 -10.38
CA GLU A 531 4.53 9.89 -10.65
C GLU A 531 4.31 10.11 -12.15
N GLY A 532 5.34 10.61 -12.86
CA GLY A 532 5.34 10.79 -14.31
C GLY A 532 5.20 9.47 -15.07
N ILE A 533 5.89 8.41 -14.66
CA ILE A 533 5.73 7.06 -15.23
C ILE A 533 4.28 6.58 -15.04
N GLN A 534 3.73 6.73 -13.83
CA GLN A 534 2.39 6.23 -13.54
C GLN A 534 1.31 6.97 -14.35
N VAL A 535 1.34 8.31 -14.40
CA VAL A 535 0.30 9.10 -15.08
C VAL A 535 0.35 8.93 -16.60
N LEU A 536 1.56 8.88 -17.20
CA LEU A 536 1.72 8.64 -18.63
C LEU A 536 1.33 7.22 -19.00
N GLY A 537 1.73 6.22 -18.19
CA GLY A 537 1.32 4.84 -18.38
C GLY A 537 -0.19 4.69 -18.40
N ARG A 538 -0.90 5.31 -17.43
CA ARG A 538 -2.37 5.32 -17.39
C ARG A 538 -2.96 6.01 -18.62
N TYR A 539 -2.46 7.19 -19.00
CA TYR A 539 -2.93 7.92 -20.18
C TYR A 539 -2.83 7.08 -21.46
N PHE A 540 -1.65 6.50 -21.75
CA PHE A 540 -1.46 5.69 -22.95
C PHE A 540 -2.29 4.41 -22.95
N CYS A 541 -2.52 3.79 -21.78
CA CYS A 541 -3.43 2.66 -21.65
C CYS A 541 -4.86 3.07 -22.04
N LEU A 542 -5.38 4.16 -21.46
CA LEU A 542 -6.73 4.67 -21.76
C LEU A 542 -6.91 5.11 -23.22
N LYS A 543 -5.87 5.66 -23.84
CA LYS A 543 -5.91 6.08 -25.25
C LYS A 543 -5.87 4.94 -26.26
N GLY A 544 -5.55 3.72 -25.83
CA GLY A 544 -5.34 2.59 -26.74
C GLY A 544 -4.14 2.76 -27.68
N GLU A 545 -3.18 3.64 -27.34
CA GLU A 545 -2.07 3.98 -28.24
C GLU A 545 -0.87 3.07 -28.02
N GLU A 546 -0.85 1.91 -28.68
CA GLU A 546 0.20 0.89 -28.49
C GLU A 546 1.63 1.43 -28.69
N LYS A 547 1.85 2.21 -29.75
CA LYS A 547 3.18 2.77 -30.08
C LYS A 547 3.67 3.73 -29.00
N GLY A 548 2.82 4.67 -28.58
CA GLY A 548 3.11 5.60 -27.48
C GLY A 548 3.37 4.86 -26.17
N LEU A 549 2.57 3.83 -25.87
CA LEU A 549 2.73 3.02 -24.66
C LEU A 549 4.05 2.23 -24.64
N ASP A 550 4.46 1.64 -25.76
CA ASP A 550 5.72 0.90 -25.84
C ASP A 550 6.94 1.82 -25.74
N GLY A 551 6.90 2.97 -26.44
CA GLY A 551 7.92 4.01 -26.27
C GLY A 551 7.99 4.52 -24.83
N HIS A 552 6.84 4.68 -24.18
CA HIS A 552 6.79 5.04 -22.76
C HIS A 552 7.38 3.96 -21.85
N ARG A 553 7.08 2.68 -22.08
CA ARG A 553 7.60 1.56 -21.28
C ARG A 553 9.13 1.46 -21.35
N GLU A 554 9.71 1.66 -22.53
CA GLU A 554 11.16 1.68 -22.71
C GLU A 554 11.79 2.83 -21.90
N ARG A 555 11.29 4.06 -22.10
CA ARG A 555 11.78 5.24 -21.38
C ARG A 555 11.56 5.17 -19.88
N ALA A 556 10.41 4.64 -19.43
CA ALA A 556 10.09 4.44 -18.03
C ALA A 556 11.07 3.47 -17.36
N THR A 557 11.45 2.39 -18.05
CA THR A 557 12.43 1.42 -17.56
C THR A 557 13.80 2.08 -17.34
N GLU A 558 14.24 2.88 -18.31
CA GLU A 558 15.51 3.62 -18.21
C GLU A 558 15.50 4.66 -17.07
N LEU A 559 14.43 5.44 -16.97
CA LEU A 559 14.29 6.47 -15.93
C LEU A 559 14.18 5.86 -14.54
N ALA A 560 13.40 4.78 -14.38
CA ALA A 560 13.30 4.05 -13.12
C ALA A 560 14.64 3.43 -12.72
N GLN A 561 15.37 2.82 -13.66
CA GLN A 561 16.70 2.27 -13.40
C GLN A 561 17.69 3.37 -12.99
N LYS A 562 17.69 4.51 -13.69
CA LYS A 562 18.49 5.69 -13.32
C LYS A 562 18.13 6.19 -11.91
N SER A 563 16.85 6.19 -11.55
CA SER A 563 16.38 6.58 -10.22
C SER A 563 16.87 5.63 -9.12
N VAL A 564 16.77 4.33 -9.36
CA VAL A 564 17.30 3.31 -8.44
C VAL A 564 18.81 3.43 -8.28
N ASP A 565 19.55 3.59 -9.37
CA ASP A 565 21.02 3.59 -9.34
C ASP A 565 21.60 4.86 -8.73
N ARG A 566 21.02 6.02 -9.04
CA ARG A 566 21.54 7.33 -8.62
C ARG A 566 20.89 7.85 -7.35
N TYR A 567 19.56 7.76 -7.25
CA TYR A 567 18.79 8.55 -6.29
C TYR A 567 18.28 7.75 -5.09
N SER A 568 18.19 6.42 -5.16
CA SER A 568 17.73 5.58 -4.04
C SER A 568 18.51 5.77 -2.73
N LYS A 569 19.77 6.19 -2.82
CA LYS A 569 20.63 6.47 -1.67
C LYS A 569 20.53 7.91 -1.17
N LEU A 570 19.89 8.83 -1.89
CA LEU A 570 19.73 10.23 -1.46
C LEU A 570 18.75 10.36 -0.30
N SER A 571 17.71 9.53 -0.27
CA SER A 571 16.63 9.58 0.73
C SER A 571 17.02 9.01 2.10
N THR A 572 18.26 8.55 2.26
CA THR A 572 18.76 7.99 3.53
C THR A 572 20.05 8.67 3.94
N LEU A 573 20.32 8.71 5.25
CA LEU A 573 21.59 9.15 5.79
C LEU A 573 22.00 8.23 6.93
N ALA A 574 23.08 7.48 6.74
CA ALA A 574 23.53 6.42 7.63
C ALA A 574 25.01 6.56 7.97
N ARG A 575 25.43 5.92 9.07
CA ARG A 575 26.84 5.89 9.51
C ARG A 575 27.80 5.32 8.47
N SER A 576 27.32 4.42 7.62
CA SER A 576 28.11 3.79 6.55
C SER A 576 28.28 4.67 5.31
N ASP A 577 27.60 5.83 5.24
CA ASP A 577 27.72 6.74 4.11
C ASP A 577 29.07 7.46 4.11
N ARG A 578 29.58 7.74 2.90
CA ARG A 578 30.80 8.52 2.71
C ARG A 578 30.46 10.01 2.81
N LEU A 579 30.57 10.54 4.02
CA LEU A 579 30.32 11.93 4.34
C LEU A 579 31.64 12.70 4.50
N SER A 580 31.68 13.90 3.97
CA SER A 580 32.83 14.82 4.07
C SER A 580 32.35 16.26 4.22
N ARG A 581 33.27 17.18 4.48
CA ARG A 581 32.96 18.60 4.48
C ARG A 581 32.47 19.01 3.08
N GLU A 582 31.44 19.85 3.02
CA GLU A 582 30.98 20.44 1.76
C GLU A 582 31.72 21.75 1.52
N ASP A 583 32.71 21.71 0.63
CA ASP A 583 33.48 22.88 0.20
C ASP A 583 33.06 23.35 -1.21
N GLY A 584 32.12 22.65 -1.85
CA GLY A 584 31.73 22.94 -3.22
C GLY A 584 30.77 24.12 -3.34
N ILE A 585 30.00 24.49 -2.31
CA ILE A 585 28.97 25.53 -2.41
C ILE A 585 29.62 26.93 -2.28
N PRO A 586 29.38 27.85 -3.23
CA PRO A 586 29.84 29.24 -3.09
C PRO A 586 29.27 29.88 -1.82
N GLN A 587 30.08 30.63 -1.07
CA GLN A 587 29.67 31.21 0.21
C GLN A 587 28.40 32.05 0.10
N GLN A 588 28.27 32.86 -0.96
CA GLN A 588 27.07 33.66 -1.21
C GLN A 588 25.80 32.80 -1.30
N LEU A 589 25.85 31.69 -2.04
CA LEU A 589 24.71 30.77 -2.17
C LEU A 589 24.42 30.07 -0.84
N LEU A 590 25.46 29.71 -0.08
CA LEU A 590 25.28 29.13 1.25
C LEU A 590 24.57 30.12 2.20
N ASP A 591 24.98 31.38 2.18
CA ASP A 591 24.38 32.44 3.01
C ASP A 591 22.92 32.70 2.61
N GLU A 592 22.60 32.67 1.31
CA GLU A 592 21.22 32.75 0.80
C GLU A 592 20.36 31.58 1.28
N ILE A 593 20.87 30.34 1.17
CA ILE A 593 20.16 29.14 1.64
C ILE A 593 19.94 29.18 3.15
N VAL A 594 20.99 29.50 3.93
CA VAL A 594 20.89 29.60 5.39
C VAL A 594 19.91 30.69 5.78
N SER A 595 19.93 31.85 5.11
CA SER A 595 19.00 32.94 5.36
C SER A 595 17.54 32.53 5.08
N HIS A 596 17.29 31.80 4.00
CA HIS A 596 15.96 31.25 3.72
C HIS A 596 15.52 30.22 4.78
N ILE A 597 16.42 29.31 5.18
CA ILE A 597 16.12 28.36 6.25
C ILE A 597 15.76 29.10 7.54
N LEU A 598 16.50 30.16 7.88
CA LEU A 598 16.25 30.97 9.07
C LEU A 598 14.93 31.75 8.99
N SER A 599 14.55 32.27 7.82
CA SER A 599 13.27 32.98 7.65
C SER A 599 12.07 32.04 7.82
N VAL A 600 12.19 30.78 7.41
CA VAL A 600 11.14 29.75 7.57
C VAL A 600 11.10 29.20 9.00
N CYS A 601 12.26 28.91 9.60
CA CYS A 601 12.33 28.25 10.90
C CYS A 601 12.19 29.23 12.08
N GLY A 602 12.72 30.45 11.96
CA GLY A 602 12.78 31.42 13.04
C GLY A 602 13.38 30.84 14.33
N LYS A 603 12.65 30.99 15.45
CA LYS A 603 13.05 30.50 16.78
C LYS A 603 12.92 28.98 16.96
N ASP A 604 12.43 28.23 15.97
CA ASP A 604 12.29 26.78 16.07
C ASP A 604 13.62 26.05 15.82
N LEU A 605 14.60 26.70 15.17
CA LEU A 605 15.88 26.12 14.79
C LEU A 605 16.95 26.30 15.87
N GLU A 606 17.79 25.29 16.05
CA GLU A 606 18.97 25.34 16.91
C GLU A 606 20.26 25.36 16.08
N LYS A 607 20.40 24.45 15.11
CA LYS A 607 21.63 24.31 14.31
C LYS A 607 21.33 23.89 12.88
N ILE A 608 22.19 24.29 11.96
CA ILE A 608 22.22 23.77 10.58
C ILE A 608 23.57 23.12 10.35
N TYR A 609 23.54 21.85 9.94
CA TYR A 609 24.71 21.15 9.45
C TYR A 609 24.63 20.99 7.93
N LEU A 610 25.78 21.07 7.27
CA LEU A 610 25.97 20.84 5.86
C LEU A 610 27.13 19.86 5.64
N VAL A 611 26.87 18.79 4.90
CA VAL A 611 27.88 17.78 4.56
C VAL A 611 27.76 17.36 3.11
N ARG A 612 28.87 16.95 2.51
CA ARG A 612 28.88 16.34 1.17
C ARG A 612 28.74 14.84 1.30
N LYS A 613 27.68 14.28 0.70
CA LYS A 613 27.46 12.84 0.57
C LYS A 613 27.95 12.36 -0.80
N THR A 614 28.97 11.49 -0.80
CA THR A 614 29.48 10.88 -2.04
C THR A 614 28.73 9.59 -2.35
N LEU A 615 28.11 9.52 -3.52
CA LEU A 615 27.21 8.44 -3.95
C LEU A 615 27.79 7.58 -5.08
N GLY A 616 28.80 8.09 -5.79
CA GLY A 616 29.57 7.40 -6.83
C GLY A 616 30.84 8.19 -7.16
N ALA A 617 31.57 7.78 -8.20
CA ALA A 617 32.78 8.50 -8.64
C ALA A 617 32.45 9.95 -9.06
N ASP A 618 31.35 10.13 -9.79
CA ASP A 618 30.95 11.42 -10.38
C ASP A 618 29.62 11.97 -9.82
N PHE A 619 29.13 11.40 -8.71
CA PHE A 619 27.84 11.81 -8.14
C PHE A 619 27.92 12.05 -6.64
N SER A 620 27.55 13.26 -6.23
CA SER A 620 27.47 13.68 -4.83
C SER A 620 26.31 14.63 -4.61
N ALA A 621 25.83 14.69 -3.37
CA ALA A 621 24.80 15.63 -2.95
C ALA A 621 25.26 16.44 -1.74
N SER A 622 24.81 17.70 -1.69
CA SER A 622 24.96 18.58 -0.55
C SER A 622 23.79 18.37 0.40
N VAL A 623 24.08 17.92 1.61
CA VAL A 623 23.08 17.46 2.58
C VAL A 623 22.95 18.45 3.71
N PHE A 624 21.79 19.10 3.81
CA PHE A 624 21.40 19.93 4.95
C PHE A 624 20.73 19.08 6.03
N VAL A 625 21.17 19.23 7.27
CA VAL A 625 20.55 18.60 8.44
C VAL A 625 20.14 19.68 9.43
N LEU A 626 18.83 19.77 9.68
CA LEU A 626 18.24 20.77 10.57
C LEU A 626 18.08 20.17 11.97
N SER A 627 18.66 20.83 12.97
CA SER A 627 18.45 20.53 14.38
C SER A 627 17.43 21.51 14.94
N PHE A 628 16.27 21.00 15.35
CA PHE A 628 15.19 21.79 15.93
C PHE A 628 15.26 21.81 17.45
N HIS A 629 14.68 22.85 18.05
CA HIS A 629 14.50 22.91 19.50
C HIS A 629 13.65 21.72 19.99
N PRO A 630 13.97 21.08 21.13
CA PRO A 630 13.21 19.95 21.69
C PRO A 630 11.68 20.13 21.80
N TYR A 631 11.19 21.37 21.92
CA TYR A 631 9.76 21.66 22.10
C TYR A 631 9.00 21.75 20.77
N VAL A 632 9.70 21.75 19.63
CA VAL A 632 9.06 21.88 18.31
C VAL A 632 8.37 20.56 17.96
N GLY A 633 7.04 20.61 17.93
CA GLY A 633 6.20 19.47 17.59
C GLY A 633 6.50 18.92 16.20
N PHE A 634 6.30 17.61 16.02
CA PHE A 634 6.56 16.91 14.75
C PHE A 634 5.89 17.55 13.54
N LYS A 635 4.61 17.95 13.66
CA LYS A 635 3.87 18.61 12.56
C LYS A 635 4.54 19.89 12.08
N ARG A 636 5.01 20.74 13.00
CA ARG A 636 5.71 21.99 12.68
C ARG A 636 7.05 21.72 12.00
N ARG A 637 7.81 20.72 12.46
CA ARG A 637 9.06 20.28 11.82
C ARG A 637 8.84 19.83 10.38
N GLN A 638 7.80 19.02 10.12
CA GLN A 638 7.45 18.59 8.77
C GLN A 638 7.03 19.76 7.87
N GLU A 639 6.27 20.73 8.38
CA GLU A 639 5.89 21.94 7.63
C GLU A 639 7.13 22.74 7.21
N ILE A 640 8.07 22.95 8.13
CA ILE A 640 9.33 23.65 7.88
C ILE A 640 10.19 22.90 6.86
N LEU A 641 10.40 21.59 7.07
CA LEU A 641 11.19 20.76 6.16
C LEU A 641 10.62 20.80 4.74
N ARG A 642 9.29 20.77 4.59
CA ARG A 642 8.64 20.89 3.27
C ARG A 642 8.93 22.22 2.60
N LYS A 643 8.80 23.35 3.32
CA LYS A 643 9.08 24.69 2.77
C LYS A 643 10.53 24.84 2.33
N VAL A 644 11.47 24.41 3.18
CA VAL A 644 12.90 24.42 2.85
C VAL A 644 13.20 23.49 1.67
N TYR A 645 12.59 22.31 1.63
CA TYR A 645 12.73 21.38 0.52
C TYR A 645 12.28 22.00 -0.80
N CYS A 646 11.10 22.62 -0.84
CA CYS A 646 10.59 23.30 -2.03
C CYS A 646 11.56 24.40 -2.51
N TYR A 647 12.15 25.17 -1.60
CA TYR A 647 13.16 26.17 -1.96
C TYR A 647 14.44 25.54 -2.54
N LEU A 648 14.99 24.52 -1.88
CA LEU A 648 16.19 23.82 -2.35
C LEU A 648 15.98 23.18 -3.74
N ASP A 649 14.77 22.68 -4.01
CA ASP A 649 14.42 22.07 -5.31
C ASP A 649 14.37 23.10 -6.45
N THR A 650 14.25 24.41 -6.15
CA THR A 650 14.32 25.47 -7.16
C THR A 650 15.75 25.83 -7.58
N LEU A 651 16.76 25.40 -6.83
CA LEU A 651 18.15 25.79 -7.03
C LEU A 651 18.82 24.91 -8.10
N ASN A 652 19.35 25.53 -9.15
CA ASN A 652 19.93 24.81 -10.29
C ASN A 652 21.32 24.21 -10.00
N GLY A 653 21.65 23.14 -10.73
CA GLY A 653 23.03 22.66 -10.93
C GLY A 653 23.60 21.82 -9.80
N ARG A 654 22.84 21.54 -8.74
CA ARG A 654 23.28 20.74 -7.59
C ARG A 654 22.18 19.84 -7.07
N GLN A 655 22.60 18.69 -6.55
CA GLN A 655 21.71 17.79 -5.84
C GLN A 655 21.73 18.14 -4.36
N PHE A 656 20.56 18.51 -3.82
CA PHE A 656 20.37 18.70 -2.39
C PHE A 656 19.66 17.50 -1.76
N ALA A 657 19.88 17.32 -0.45
CA ALA A 657 19.07 16.47 0.41
C ALA A 657 18.88 17.16 1.76
N LEU A 658 17.72 16.93 2.39
CA LEU A 658 17.31 17.61 3.62
C LEU A 658 16.84 16.59 4.66
N PHE A 659 17.35 16.70 5.89
CA PHE A 659 16.98 15.80 6.99
C PHE A 659 16.72 16.55 8.30
N ASP A 660 15.83 15.98 9.12
CA ASP A 660 15.71 16.31 10.54
C ASP A 660 16.79 15.55 11.32
N MET A 661 17.58 16.25 12.12
CA MET A 661 18.64 15.67 12.96
C MET A 661 18.15 14.50 13.82
N SER A 662 16.93 14.59 14.36
CA SER A 662 16.34 13.53 15.20
C SER A 662 16.15 12.21 14.46
N ALA A 663 15.99 12.24 13.12
CA ALA A 663 15.87 11.06 12.28
C ALA A 663 17.22 10.44 11.89
N VAL A 664 18.31 11.22 11.93
CA VAL A 664 19.61 10.84 11.37
C VAL A 664 20.78 10.93 12.36
N LEU A 665 20.52 10.98 13.67
CA LEU A 665 21.54 11.03 14.73
C LEU A 665 22.69 10.03 14.53
N LYS A 666 22.38 8.83 14.04
CA LYS A 666 23.37 7.75 13.82
C LYS A 666 24.36 8.05 12.67
N ALA A 667 24.05 8.99 11.79
CA ALA A 667 24.94 9.38 10.70
C ALA A 667 26.18 10.14 11.18
N GLY A 668 26.13 10.78 12.36
CA GLY A 668 27.28 11.46 12.96
C GLY A 668 27.73 12.70 12.21
N VAL A 669 26.81 13.44 11.58
CA VAL A 669 27.08 14.67 10.81
C VAL A 669 27.73 15.77 11.65
N ASP A 670 27.41 15.80 12.95
CA ASP A 670 27.95 16.70 13.98
C ASP A 670 29.43 16.47 14.28
N ARG A 671 29.96 15.29 13.94
CA ARG A 671 31.37 14.91 14.16
C ARG A 671 32.29 15.29 13.00
N ILE A 672 31.72 15.75 11.88
CA ILE A 672 32.48 16.12 10.69
C ILE A 672 32.97 17.56 10.87
N ARG A 673 34.29 17.76 10.85
CA ARG A 673 34.88 19.08 11.03
C ARG A 673 34.42 20.04 9.92
N GLY A 674 33.88 21.19 10.31
CA GLY A 674 33.38 22.20 9.39
C GLY A 674 31.98 21.93 8.83
N SER A 675 31.24 20.95 9.38
CA SER A 675 29.86 20.70 8.97
C SER A 675 28.85 21.69 9.55
N LEU A 676 29.14 22.30 10.71
CA LEU A 676 28.25 23.28 11.34
C LEU A 676 28.33 24.61 10.59
N VAL A 677 27.27 24.96 9.87
CA VAL A 677 27.18 26.21 9.07
C VAL A 677 26.34 27.29 9.75
N TYR A 678 25.50 26.90 10.71
CA TYR A 678 24.80 27.85 11.58
C TYR A 678 24.71 27.30 13.01
N PRO A 679 25.37 27.96 13.98
CA PRO A 679 25.09 27.80 15.39
C PRO A 679 24.09 28.88 15.85
N ARG A 680 22.97 28.49 16.48
CA ARG A 680 22.21 29.46 17.27
C ARG A 680 23.04 29.84 18.49
N LEU A 681 23.56 31.07 18.51
CA LEU A 681 24.14 31.64 19.71
C LEU A 681 23.04 31.69 20.78
N ARG A 682 23.30 31.11 21.96
CA ARG A 682 22.47 31.37 23.13
C ARG A 682 22.70 32.84 23.46
N ASN A 683 21.73 33.69 23.17
CA ASN A 683 21.65 34.94 23.91
C ASN A 683 21.24 34.53 25.32
N ASP A 684 22.13 34.79 26.28
CA ASP A 684 21.72 34.90 27.68
C ASP A 684 20.76 36.09 27.75
N ASP A 685 19.46 35.81 27.78
CA ASP A 685 18.38 36.67 28.29
C ASP A 685 17.08 35.85 28.47
#